data_AF-A0A7J2Z0F4-F1
#
_entry.id   AF-A0A7J2Z0F4-F1
#
_cell.length_a   1.000
_cell.length_b   1.000
_cell.length_c   1.000
_cell.angle_alpha   90.00
_cell.angle_beta   90.00
_cell.angle_gamma   90.00
#
_symmetry.space_group_name_H-M   'P 1'
#
loop_
_entity.id
_entity.type
_entity.pdbx_description
1 polymer ?
#
loop_
_entity_poly.entity_id
_entity_poly.type
_entity_poly.pdbx_seq_one_letter_code
_entity_poly.pdbx_strand_id
1 'polypeptide(L)'
;VITTKAFDKFIELNAIKNQIQELVESCDVDNTEQLLETSKKIKGLILSQDFPVGMRTELIDAYRELSFAEEIITPKAIELIAAGRDYALVAVRSSAQAEDLPSIKENEPVIAKVNGKIIYTEMKDLWRIYEIMKGNGNKISIQVPSLENNKLKWMPVSEIYRHYVENVKLAKILTRTGRKISITPDHSLIALDAEKLEPKPISVYEVNEDTRIPVIKYLPLTKTKREKFLDVSKVLNSLPLSIEKNRVKLADSKNWKNSNSFPLKILVDENFAYFLGIYAAEGSTYKNNYVDISCESKVIAKKVKKYLSSLGLKCGKDKDNIRIFNKVLVAILHELFGKPLPIKGKGKSARVKKVPEIIFNQDKKIISAFLRGCFDGDGYVSNATVGFTSVSKNLLGGIAKLLEMIGIRFYFSKENSIMIFQSELSKFNKLIGFTEKKNREKLKEAINSYKENKKHYDFFNSDVIWDRIKNIEFEDYYGHVYDFVVPKTQNFAAGLGGIITHNTASFAGQQATFLNVKGVKDYLEAVKKCWASLYEPRAIFYRAKQGIKHSSIAVVVQRMVSSDASGVMFTINPTTGENEIVIEATWGLGESLVAGEVEPDFYRVSKDGRILEKKIGKKEKMRVRDLATDRTVVLPVAEKKVNAQVLSDEEILKLAEYGIAIEKHYGKPQDIEFAIERGRIFIVQTRAVTTQAKMEKVKVEGEILLKGLGAS
;
A
#
# COMPACT_ATOMS: atom_id res chain seq x y z
N VAL A 1 -27.27 3.34 -25.54
CA VAL A 1 -26.49 4.20 -24.61
C VAL A 1 -27.33 5.40 -24.22
N ILE A 2 -27.41 5.72 -22.94
CA ILE A 2 -28.05 6.94 -22.44
C ILE A 2 -26.98 8.03 -22.37
N THR A 3 -27.16 9.12 -23.10
CA THR A 3 -26.11 10.13 -23.31
C THR A 3 -25.95 11.07 -22.11
N THR A 4 -24.82 11.78 -22.06
CA THR A 4 -24.60 12.87 -21.10
C THR A 4 -25.67 13.96 -21.20
N LYS A 5 -26.13 14.29 -22.41
CA LYS A 5 -27.23 15.25 -22.64
C LYS A 5 -28.55 14.82 -22.00
N ALA A 6 -28.82 13.52 -21.91
CA ALA A 6 -30.01 13.01 -21.23
C ALA A 6 -29.93 13.25 -19.73
N PHE A 7 -28.75 13.10 -19.13
CA PHE A 7 -28.51 13.48 -17.73
C PHE A 7 -28.74 14.99 -17.53
N ASP A 8 -28.17 15.84 -18.38
CA ASP A 8 -28.33 17.30 -18.27
C ASP A 8 -29.80 17.71 -18.35
N LYS A 9 -30.56 17.16 -19.32
CA LYS A 9 -32.00 17.39 -19.43
C LYS A 9 -32.79 16.88 -18.23
N PHE A 10 -32.41 15.75 -17.65
CA PHE A 10 -33.08 15.20 -16.47
C PHE A 10 -32.94 16.16 -15.27
N ILE A 11 -31.75 16.72 -15.08
CA ILE A 11 -31.46 17.70 -14.02
C ILE A 11 -32.19 19.02 -14.27
N GLU A 12 -32.26 19.48 -15.53
CA GLU A 12 -32.94 20.72 -15.92
C GLU A 12 -34.47 20.63 -15.81
N LEU A 13 -35.08 19.59 -16.38
CA LEU A 13 -36.54 19.44 -16.42
C LEU A 13 -37.15 19.18 -15.04
N ASN A 14 -36.38 18.59 -14.12
CA ASN A 14 -36.78 18.43 -12.72
C ASN A 14 -36.42 19.65 -11.85
N ALA A 15 -35.88 20.73 -12.44
CA ALA A 15 -35.52 21.97 -11.75
C ALA A 15 -34.54 21.79 -10.56
N ILE A 16 -33.73 20.73 -10.56
CA ILE A 16 -32.75 20.43 -9.49
C ILE A 16 -31.34 20.95 -9.79
N LYS A 17 -31.11 21.51 -10.99
CA LYS A 17 -29.79 22.04 -11.41
C LYS A 17 -29.22 23.06 -10.42
N ASN A 18 -29.99 24.10 -10.09
CA ASN A 18 -29.54 25.18 -9.23
C ASN A 18 -29.31 24.69 -7.79
N GLN A 19 -30.17 23.79 -7.29
CA GLN A 19 -30.02 23.20 -5.95
C GLN A 19 -28.73 22.38 -5.84
N ILE A 20 -28.44 21.56 -6.86
CA ILE A 20 -27.19 20.77 -6.89
C ILE A 20 -25.98 21.70 -6.98
N GLN A 21 -26.05 22.73 -7.82
CA GLN A 21 -24.96 23.70 -7.97
C GLN A 21 -24.70 24.45 -6.65
N GLU A 22 -25.74 24.94 -5.99
CA GLU A 22 -25.64 25.61 -4.69
C GLU A 22 -25.07 24.68 -3.61
N LEU A 23 -25.52 23.42 -3.57
CA LEU A 23 -24.99 22.41 -2.65
C LEU A 23 -23.51 22.11 -2.90
N VAL A 24 -23.06 22.09 -4.16
CA VAL A 24 -21.64 21.88 -4.50
C VAL A 24 -20.81 23.12 -4.20
N GLU A 25 -21.30 24.32 -4.54
CA GLU A 25 -20.58 25.59 -4.35
C GLU A 25 -20.48 26.00 -2.88
N SER A 26 -21.50 25.70 -2.08
CA SER A 26 -21.50 25.95 -0.62
C SER A 26 -20.77 24.86 0.17
N CYS A 27 -20.41 23.74 -0.47
CA CYS A 27 -19.69 22.66 0.18
C CYS A 27 -18.21 23.02 0.33
N ASP A 28 -17.74 23.14 1.56
CA ASP A 28 -16.32 23.04 1.82
C ASP A 28 -15.88 21.59 1.58
N VAL A 29 -15.30 21.34 0.41
CA VAL A 29 -14.85 20.00 0.01
C VAL A 29 -13.69 19.48 0.86
N ASP A 30 -13.02 20.36 1.63
CA ASP A 30 -11.99 19.97 2.60
C ASP A 30 -12.61 19.62 3.97
N ASN A 31 -13.91 19.87 4.18
CA ASN A 31 -14.68 19.40 5.33
C ASN A 31 -15.43 18.10 4.98
N THR A 32 -14.96 16.97 5.51
CA THR A 32 -15.52 15.64 5.19
C THR A 32 -16.96 15.46 5.63
N GLU A 33 -17.36 15.98 6.79
CA GLU A 33 -18.71 15.80 7.30
C GLU A 33 -19.70 16.53 6.38
N GLN A 34 -19.32 17.74 5.97
CA GLN A 34 -20.05 18.52 4.99
C GLN A 34 -20.03 17.87 3.60
N LEU A 35 -18.90 17.34 3.13
CA LEU A 35 -18.78 16.64 1.84
C LEU A 35 -19.66 15.38 1.78
N LEU A 36 -19.67 14.59 2.86
CA LEU A 36 -20.53 13.41 2.99
C LEU A 36 -22.00 13.81 3.03
N GLU A 37 -22.35 14.86 3.77
CA GLU A 37 -23.70 15.38 3.85
C GLU A 37 -24.18 15.94 2.51
N THR A 38 -23.37 16.75 1.84
CA THR A 38 -23.60 17.30 0.49
C THR A 38 -23.79 16.17 -0.53
N SER A 39 -22.90 15.17 -0.53
CA SER A 39 -23.04 13.99 -1.38
C SER A 39 -24.37 13.28 -1.12
N LYS A 40 -24.72 13.04 0.15
CA LYS A 40 -25.97 12.38 0.53
C LYS A 40 -27.19 13.20 0.08
N LYS A 41 -27.17 14.52 0.26
CA LYS A 41 -28.24 15.44 -0.19
C LYS A 41 -28.42 15.40 -1.70
N ILE A 42 -27.34 15.55 -2.47
CA ILE A 42 -27.40 15.56 -3.94
C ILE A 42 -27.86 14.20 -4.47
N LYS A 43 -27.32 13.10 -3.96
CA LYS A 43 -27.77 11.74 -4.34
C LYS A 43 -29.24 11.54 -4.00
N GLY A 44 -29.67 11.98 -2.82
CA GLY A 44 -31.08 11.96 -2.42
C GLY A 44 -31.99 12.74 -3.37
N LEU A 45 -31.57 13.96 -3.77
CA LEU A 45 -32.30 14.78 -4.74
C LEU A 45 -32.48 14.01 -6.05
N ILE A 46 -31.39 13.52 -6.65
CA ILE A 46 -31.43 12.78 -7.92
C ILE A 46 -32.31 11.52 -7.83
N LEU A 47 -32.14 10.72 -6.77
CA LEU A 47 -32.87 9.46 -6.60
C LEU A 47 -34.36 9.67 -6.35
N SER A 48 -34.74 10.80 -5.73
CA SER A 48 -36.13 11.15 -5.45
C SER A 48 -36.91 11.67 -6.66
N GLN A 49 -36.24 12.14 -7.71
CA GLN A 49 -36.92 12.66 -8.90
C GLN A 49 -37.49 11.52 -9.77
N ASP A 50 -38.61 11.81 -10.41
CA ASP A 50 -39.15 11.00 -11.49
C ASP A 50 -38.51 11.39 -12.82
N PHE A 51 -38.52 10.44 -13.77
CA PHE A 51 -38.15 10.76 -15.15
C PHE A 51 -39.26 11.58 -15.80
N PRO A 52 -38.94 12.71 -16.46
CA PRO A 52 -39.90 13.47 -17.26
C PRO A 52 -40.59 12.55 -18.28
N VAL A 53 -41.89 12.74 -18.52
CA VAL A 53 -42.74 11.80 -19.28
C VAL A 53 -42.12 11.39 -20.62
N GLY A 54 -41.66 12.34 -21.44
CA GLY A 54 -41.02 12.03 -22.72
C GLY A 54 -39.75 11.18 -22.59
N MET A 55 -38.87 11.55 -21.65
CA MET A 55 -37.63 10.81 -21.38
C MET A 55 -37.92 9.40 -20.83
N ARG A 56 -38.90 9.29 -19.94
CA ARG A 56 -39.33 8.01 -19.36
C ARG A 56 -39.81 7.06 -20.46
N THR A 57 -40.64 7.56 -21.37
CA THR A 57 -41.15 6.77 -22.50
C THR A 57 -40.01 6.30 -23.39
N GLU A 58 -39.11 7.19 -23.82
CA GLU A 58 -37.94 6.83 -24.64
C GLU A 58 -37.03 5.78 -23.97
N LEU A 59 -36.77 5.91 -22.67
CA LEU A 59 -35.96 4.94 -21.92
C LEU A 59 -36.64 3.58 -21.82
N ILE A 60 -37.95 3.55 -21.60
CA ILE A 60 -38.73 2.31 -21.53
C ILE A 60 -38.77 1.63 -22.91
N ASP A 61 -38.98 2.40 -23.97
CA ASP A 61 -39.07 1.85 -25.33
C ASP A 61 -37.72 1.32 -25.79
N ALA A 62 -36.61 2.03 -25.52
CA ALA A 62 -35.26 1.52 -25.77
C ALA A 62 -34.95 0.25 -24.95
N TYR A 63 -35.42 0.16 -23.71
CA TYR A 63 -35.27 -1.04 -22.88
C TYR A 63 -36.11 -2.22 -23.42
N ARG A 64 -37.31 -1.94 -23.95
CA ARG A 64 -38.15 -2.93 -24.62
C ARG A 64 -37.49 -3.44 -25.90
N GLU A 65 -36.92 -2.57 -26.72
CA GLU A 65 -36.19 -2.97 -27.93
C GLU A 65 -35.05 -3.96 -27.63
N LEU A 66 -34.29 -3.73 -26.54
CA LEU A 66 -33.28 -4.67 -26.06
C LEU A 66 -33.86 -6.04 -25.66
N SER A 67 -35.16 -6.09 -25.34
CA SER A 67 -35.89 -7.32 -25.03
C SER A 67 -36.34 -8.09 -26.27
N PHE A 68 -36.36 -7.47 -27.45
CA PHE A 68 -36.84 -8.07 -28.71
C PHE A 68 -35.71 -8.56 -29.66
N ALA A 69 -34.43 -8.35 -29.32
CA ALA A 69 -33.33 -8.38 -30.28
C ALA A 69 -32.70 -9.75 -30.65
N GLU A 70 -33.28 -10.93 -30.39
CA GLU A 70 -32.77 -12.20 -31.01
C GLU A 70 -33.84 -13.32 -31.20
N GLU A 71 -33.50 -14.26 -32.09
CA GLU A 71 -34.31 -15.25 -32.82
C GLU A 71 -34.99 -16.32 -31.95
N ILE A 72 -36.25 -16.08 -31.60
CA ILE A 72 -37.43 -16.97 -31.63
C ILE A 72 -38.49 -16.18 -30.86
N ILE A 73 -39.07 -15.22 -31.56
CA ILE A 73 -40.21 -14.49 -31.04
C ILE A 73 -41.44 -15.36 -31.33
N THR A 74 -41.82 -16.20 -30.37
CA THR A 74 -43.13 -16.86 -30.44
C THR A 74 -44.23 -15.81 -30.24
N PRO A 75 -45.42 -15.96 -30.83
CA PRO A 75 -46.55 -15.03 -30.59
C PRO A 75 -46.82 -14.81 -29.10
N LYS A 76 -46.63 -15.84 -28.27
CA LYS A 76 -46.75 -15.79 -26.82
C LYS A 76 -45.66 -14.96 -26.14
N ALA A 77 -44.42 -14.96 -26.65
CA ALA A 77 -43.37 -14.07 -26.17
C ALA A 77 -43.68 -12.61 -26.50
N ILE A 78 -44.21 -12.32 -27.70
CA ILE A 78 -44.69 -10.97 -28.06
C ILE A 78 -45.79 -10.52 -27.09
N GLU A 79 -46.76 -11.39 -26.86
CA GLU A 79 -47.90 -11.10 -25.98
C GLU A 79 -47.47 -10.86 -24.53
N LEU A 80 -46.52 -11.64 -24.02
CA LEU A 80 -45.94 -11.46 -22.68
C LEU A 80 -45.10 -10.18 -22.57
N ILE A 81 -44.27 -9.85 -23.57
CA ILE A 81 -43.48 -8.61 -23.57
C ILE A 81 -44.39 -7.39 -23.72
N ALA A 82 -45.40 -7.45 -24.61
CA ALA A 82 -46.41 -6.41 -24.80
C ALA A 82 -47.27 -6.20 -23.55
N ALA A 83 -47.55 -7.27 -22.80
CA ALA A 83 -48.20 -7.23 -21.50
C ALA A 83 -47.27 -6.80 -20.35
N GLY A 84 -45.98 -6.53 -20.62
CA GLY A 84 -44.99 -6.10 -19.63
C GLY A 84 -44.55 -7.22 -18.64
N ARG A 85 -44.66 -8.49 -19.05
CA ARG A 85 -44.47 -9.66 -18.18
C ARG A 85 -43.11 -10.37 -18.37
N ASP A 86 -42.34 -10.06 -19.41
CA ASP A 86 -41.01 -10.63 -19.60
C ASP A 86 -40.05 -9.59 -20.19
N TYR A 87 -39.16 -9.05 -19.36
CA TYR A 87 -38.16 -8.07 -19.77
C TYR A 87 -36.77 -8.70 -19.83
N ALA A 88 -35.94 -8.28 -20.78
CA ALA A 88 -34.54 -8.72 -20.82
C ALA A 88 -33.77 -8.26 -19.59
N LEU A 89 -32.87 -9.11 -19.12
CA LEU A 89 -31.87 -8.71 -18.14
C LEU A 89 -30.84 -7.81 -18.79
N VAL A 90 -30.49 -6.74 -18.08
CA VAL A 90 -29.48 -5.80 -18.52
C VAL A 90 -28.43 -5.56 -17.44
N ALA A 91 -27.21 -5.27 -17.89
CA ALA A 91 -26.19 -4.60 -17.11
C ALA A 91 -26.28 -3.09 -17.36
N VAL A 92 -26.29 -2.31 -16.29
CA VAL A 92 -26.35 -0.84 -16.33
C VAL A 92 -25.07 -0.30 -15.71
N ARG A 93 -24.27 0.44 -16.49
CA ARG A 93 -22.92 0.91 -16.12
C ARG A 93 -22.75 2.41 -16.39
N SER A 94 -22.06 3.12 -15.50
CA SER A 94 -21.64 4.51 -15.75
C SER A 94 -20.45 4.58 -16.73
N SER A 95 -20.33 5.66 -17.51
CA SER A 95 -19.23 5.86 -18.46
C SER A 95 -17.95 6.49 -17.89
N ALA A 96 -17.89 6.81 -16.60
CA ALA A 96 -16.75 7.50 -15.98
C ALA A 96 -15.62 6.51 -15.65
N GLN A 97 -14.41 6.71 -16.18
CA GLN A 97 -13.27 5.79 -16.04
C GLN A 97 -12.57 5.91 -14.67
N ALA A 98 -12.03 4.79 -14.17
CA ALA A 98 -11.41 4.64 -12.86
C ALA A 98 -9.87 4.75 -12.89
N GLU A 99 -9.30 5.82 -13.44
CA GLU A 99 -7.84 5.87 -13.68
C GLU A 99 -6.99 6.47 -12.54
N ASP A 100 -7.55 7.17 -11.56
CA ASP A 100 -6.73 8.09 -10.75
C ASP A 100 -6.80 7.85 -9.24
N LEU A 101 -6.46 6.64 -8.77
CA LEU A 101 -6.46 6.29 -7.34
C LEU A 101 -5.25 6.91 -6.60
N PRO A 102 -5.47 7.79 -5.60
CA PRO A 102 -4.42 8.27 -4.71
C PRO A 102 -3.73 7.09 -4.04
N SER A 103 -2.41 6.94 -4.13
CA SER A 103 -1.69 5.86 -3.45
C SER A 103 -0.19 6.12 -3.30
N ILE A 104 0.45 5.42 -2.35
CA ILE A 104 1.90 5.40 -2.12
C ILE A 104 2.56 4.16 -2.75
N LYS A 105 3.83 4.26 -3.15
CA LYS A 105 4.58 3.15 -3.77
C LYS A 105 4.81 1.97 -2.81
N GLU A 106 4.84 0.74 -3.33
CA GLU A 106 4.94 -0.51 -2.53
C GLU A 106 6.12 -0.58 -1.54
N ASN A 107 7.23 0.05 -1.87
CA ASN A 107 8.47 0.04 -1.10
C ASN A 107 8.61 1.26 -0.19
N GLU A 108 7.58 2.13 -0.12
CA GLU A 108 7.61 3.24 0.82
C GLU A 108 7.59 2.70 2.25
N PRO A 109 8.50 3.19 3.12
CA PRO A 109 8.48 2.78 4.50
C PRO A 109 7.28 3.39 5.21
N VAL A 110 6.65 2.57 6.05
CA VAL A 110 5.50 2.92 6.87
C VAL A 110 5.76 2.51 8.30
N ILE A 111 5.21 3.29 9.23
CA ILE A 111 5.17 2.93 10.64
C ILE A 111 3.72 2.72 11.03
N ALA A 112 3.43 1.56 11.58
CA ALA A 112 2.07 1.16 11.94
C ALA A 112 2.06 0.48 13.31
N LYS A 113 0.91 0.47 13.95
CA LYS A 113 0.66 -0.26 15.18
C LYS A 113 -0.32 -1.38 14.88
N VAL A 114 0.19 -2.61 14.84
CA VAL A 114 -0.58 -3.82 14.55
C VAL A 114 -0.83 -4.56 15.86
N ASN A 115 -2.11 -4.73 16.22
CA ASN A 115 -2.56 -5.37 17.46
C ASN A 115 -1.84 -4.83 18.71
N GLY A 116 -1.63 -3.52 18.75
CA GLY A 116 -0.98 -2.87 19.89
C GLY A 116 0.54 -2.71 19.79
N LYS A 117 1.21 -3.41 18.85
CA LYS A 117 2.65 -3.37 18.68
C LYS A 117 3.06 -2.48 17.51
N ILE A 118 3.98 -1.56 17.76
CA ILE A 118 4.56 -0.70 16.73
C ILE A 118 5.52 -1.52 15.87
N ILE A 119 5.36 -1.43 14.56
CA ILE A 119 6.24 -2.00 13.55
C ILE A 119 6.63 -0.92 12.54
N TYR A 120 7.86 -1.02 12.02
CA TYR A 120 8.37 -0.18 10.94
C TYR A 120 8.80 -1.09 9.79
N THR A 121 8.15 -0.96 8.65
CA THR A 121 8.27 -1.92 7.53
C THR A 121 7.95 -1.23 6.20
N GLU A 122 8.10 -1.95 5.08
CA GLU A 122 7.68 -1.47 3.76
C GLU A 122 6.18 -1.68 3.59
N MET A 123 5.52 -0.84 2.78
CA MET A 123 4.07 -0.87 2.64
C MET A 123 3.53 -2.23 2.17
N LYS A 124 4.21 -2.87 1.20
CA LYS A 124 3.86 -4.23 0.72
C LYS A 124 3.89 -5.29 1.83
N ASP A 125 4.81 -5.17 2.79
CA ASP A 125 4.98 -6.13 3.88
C ASP A 125 3.88 -5.92 4.93
N LEU A 126 3.52 -4.66 5.22
CA LEU A 126 2.37 -4.35 6.07
C LEU A 126 1.06 -4.87 5.46
N TRP A 127 0.87 -4.70 4.15
CA TRP A 127 -0.29 -5.25 3.45
C TRP A 127 -0.35 -6.78 3.53
N ARG A 128 0.79 -7.47 3.35
CA ARG A 128 0.86 -8.93 3.52
C ARG A 128 0.46 -9.38 4.93
N ILE A 129 0.89 -8.65 5.96
CA ILE A 129 0.47 -8.92 7.35
C ILE A 129 -1.05 -8.74 7.51
N TYR A 130 -1.59 -7.67 6.94
CA TYR A 130 -3.03 -7.37 6.96
C TYR A 130 -3.85 -8.50 6.29
N GLU A 131 -3.47 -8.91 5.09
CA GLU A 131 -4.16 -9.97 4.31
C GLU A 131 -4.15 -11.33 5.02
N ILE A 132 -2.98 -11.79 5.47
CA ILE A 132 -2.84 -13.09 6.17
C ILE A 132 -3.73 -13.13 7.42
N MET A 133 -3.81 -12.01 8.16
CA MET A 133 -4.63 -11.95 9.37
C MET A 133 -6.12 -11.86 9.06
N LYS A 134 -6.52 -11.13 8.01
CA LYS A 134 -7.91 -11.03 7.55
C LYS A 134 -8.45 -12.38 7.06
N GLY A 135 -7.65 -13.13 6.28
CA GLY A 135 -8.01 -14.46 5.78
C GLY A 135 -8.21 -15.52 6.87
N ASN A 136 -7.57 -15.35 8.04
CA ASN A 136 -7.71 -16.27 9.19
C ASN A 136 -8.92 -15.96 10.10
N GLY A 137 -9.80 -15.01 9.73
CA GLY A 137 -10.96 -14.61 10.54
C GLY A 137 -10.62 -13.85 11.83
N ASN A 138 -9.36 -13.42 12.01
CA ASN A 138 -8.92 -12.70 13.19
C ASN A 138 -9.31 -11.22 13.14
N LYS A 139 -9.76 -10.67 14.27
CA LYS A 139 -10.00 -9.22 14.42
C LYS A 139 -8.65 -8.49 14.46
N ILE A 140 -8.19 -7.97 13.32
CA ILE A 140 -6.97 -7.17 13.22
C ILE A 140 -7.25 -5.72 13.60
N SER A 141 -6.38 -5.14 14.43
CA SER A 141 -6.36 -3.71 14.73
C SER A 141 -5.08 -3.10 14.18
N ILE A 142 -5.19 -2.35 13.08
CA ILE A 142 -4.10 -1.53 12.54
C ILE A 142 -4.35 -0.08 12.92
N GLN A 143 -3.31 0.63 13.35
CA GLN A 143 -3.34 2.08 13.53
C GLN A 143 -2.11 2.70 12.87
N VAL A 144 -2.23 3.88 12.28
CA VAL A 144 -1.13 4.64 11.69
C VAL A 144 -1.01 6.02 12.35
N PRO A 145 0.17 6.66 12.36
CA PRO A 145 0.29 8.03 12.84
C PRO A 145 -0.43 8.97 11.88
N SER A 146 -1.33 9.77 12.42
CA SER A 146 -2.12 10.74 11.67
C SER A 146 -2.19 12.06 12.43
N LEU A 147 -2.23 13.14 11.67
CA LEU A 147 -2.34 14.51 12.15
C LEU A 147 -3.81 14.82 12.47
N GLU A 148 -4.07 15.24 13.71
CA GLU A 148 -5.35 15.77 14.17
C GLU A 148 -5.06 17.02 15.01
N ASN A 149 -5.55 18.19 14.57
CA ASN A 149 -5.36 19.47 15.27
C ASN A 149 -3.88 19.76 15.62
N ASN A 150 -2.99 19.65 14.62
CA ASN A 150 -1.53 19.81 14.77
C ASN A 150 -0.83 18.85 15.76
N LYS A 151 -1.52 17.79 16.20
CA LYS A 151 -0.97 16.73 17.04
C LYS A 151 -0.98 15.39 16.32
N LEU A 152 0.07 14.60 16.54
CA LEU A 152 0.14 13.25 15.98
C LEU A 152 -0.52 12.25 16.92
N LYS A 153 -1.41 11.42 16.36
CA LYS A 153 -2.12 10.38 17.09
C LYS A 153 -2.09 9.07 16.31
N TRP A 154 -2.13 7.96 17.03
CA TRP A 154 -2.35 6.64 16.44
C TRP A 154 -3.82 6.50 16.09
N MET A 155 -4.16 6.62 14.81
CA MET A 155 -5.53 6.53 14.33
C MET A 155 -5.82 5.16 13.70
N PRO A 156 -7.00 4.58 13.95
CA PRO A 156 -7.35 3.27 13.40
C PRO A 156 -7.44 3.32 11.88
N VAL A 157 -6.91 2.27 11.25
CA VAL A 157 -7.08 1.99 9.83
C VAL A 157 -8.26 1.03 9.70
N SER A 158 -9.27 1.40 8.90
CA SER A 158 -10.41 0.51 8.63
C SER A 158 -10.14 -0.42 7.44
N GLU A 159 -9.35 0.02 6.46
CA GLU A 159 -9.03 -0.74 5.26
C GLU A 159 -7.68 -0.32 4.70
N ILE A 160 -6.99 -1.24 4.02
CA ILE A 160 -5.78 -0.98 3.24
C ILE A 160 -6.08 -1.40 1.80
N TYR A 161 -5.96 -0.47 0.87
CA TYR A 161 -6.12 -0.74 -0.56
C TYR A 161 -4.77 -1.08 -1.20
N ARG A 162 -4.84 -1.95 -2.21
CA ARG A 162 -3.73 -2.29 -3.10
C ARG A 162 -4.24 -2.22 -4.53
N HIS A 163 -3.56 -1.46 -5.35
CA HIS A 163 -3.87 -1.29 -6.77
C HIS A 163 -2.60 -1.51 -7.58
N TYR A 164 -2.70 -2.28 -8.66
CA TYR A 164 -1.61 -2.33 -9.62
C TYR A 164 -1.75 -1.12 -10.55
N VAL A 165 -0.67 -0.36 -10.73
CA VAL A 165 -0.64 0.77 -11.66
C VAL A 165 0.34 0.49 -12.79
N GLU A 166 -0.12 0.85 -13.98
CA GLU A 166 0.57 0.68 -15.24
C GLU A 166 0.85 2.06 -15.81
N ASN A 167 2.14 2.38 -16.03
CA ASN A 167 2.56 3.63 -16.67
C ASN A 167 2.12 4.90 -15.92
N VAL A 168 2.13 4.87 -14.58
CA VAL A 168 1.90 6.07 -13.75
C VAL A 168 3.23 6.76 -13.47
N LYS A 169 3.26 8.08 -13.71
CA LYS A 169 4.39 8.93 -13.33
C LYS A 169 4.34 9.25 -11.84
N LEU A 170 4.93 8.42 -11.00
CA LEU A 170 4.99 8.71 -9.56
C LEU A 170 5.74 10.01 -9.31
N ALA A 171 5.15 10.85 -8.47
CA ALA A 171 5.79 12.04 -7.95
C ALA A 171 6.66 11.68 -6.74
N LYS A 172 7.97 11.75 -6.91
CA LYS A 172 8.94 11.70 -5.83
C LYS A 172 9.12 13.08 -5.23
N ILE A 173 8.69 13.23 -4.00
CA ILE A 173 8.83 14.48 -3.26
C ILE A 173 10.04 14.39 -2.35
N LEU A 174 10.91 15.39 -2.41
CA LEU A 174 12.01 15.60 -1.48
C LEU A 174 11.78 16.90 -0.71
N THR A 175 11.89 16.85 0.60
CA THR A 175 11.82 18.05 1.44
C THR A 175 13.20 18.65 1.72
N ARG A 176 13.26 19.88 2.24
CA ARG A 176 14.51 20.54 2.62
C ARG A 176 15.24 19.82 3.75
N THR A 177 14.51 19.19 4.68
CA THR A 177 15.12 18.31 5.68
C THR A 177 15.46 16.92 5.14
N GLY A 178 15.31 16.68 3.83
CA GLY A 178 15.75 15.46 3.15
C GLY A 178 14.79 14.26 3.31
N ARG A 179 13.55 14.49 3.76
CA ARG A 179 12.50 13.47 3.81
C ARG A 179 11.98 13.18 2.40
N LYS A 180 11.55 11.94 2.16
CA LYS A 180 11.20 11.46 0.82
C LYS A 180 9.92 10.62 0.85
N ILE A 181 9.08 10.78 -0.16
CA ILE A 181 7.94 9.90 -0.44
C ILE A 181 7.67 9.87 -1.95
N SER A 182 7.24 8.72 -2.47
CA SER A 182 6.79 8.56 -3.84
C SER A 182 5.30 8.24 -3.86
N ILE A 183 4.51 9.07 -4.53
CA ILE A 183 3.05 8.99 -4.58
C ILE A 183 2.52 9.08 -6.01
N THR A 184 1.31 8.58 -6.26
CA THR A 184 0.62 8.81 -7.54
C THR A 184 0.30 10.30 -7.71
N PRO A 185 0.26 10.86 -8.94
CA PRO A 185 0.00 12.28 -9.14
C PRO A 185 -1.33 12.78 -8.58
N ASP A 186 -2.34 11.92 -8.58
CA ASP A 186 -3.67 12.22 -8.05
C ASP A 186 -3.73 12.11 -6.52
N HIS A 187 -2.63 11.69 -5.90
CA HIS A 187 -2.50 11.67 -4.46
C HIS A 187 -2.29 13.08 -3.91
N SER A 188 -3.27 13.55 -3.15
CA SER A 188 -3.20 14.85 -2.50
C SER A 188 -2.20 14.82 -1.35
N LEU A 189 -1.33 15.83 -1.31
CA LEU A 189 -0.52 16.13 -0.15
C LEU A 189 -1.31 16.99 0.82
N ILE A 190 -0.79 17.12 2.04
CA ILE A 190 -1.24 18.17 2.96
C ILE A 190 -0.19 19.29 2.90
N ALA A 191 -0.63 20.53 2.72
CA ALA A 191 0.20 21.72 2.80
C ALA A 191 -0.32 22.69 3.86
N LEU A 192 0.55 23.59 4.33
CA LEU A 192 0.17 24.69 5.21
C LEU A 192 -0.47 25.80 4.39
N ASP A 193 -1.68 26.20 4.74
CA ASP A 193 -2.21 27.48 4.32
C ASP A 193 -1.47 28.60 5.06
N ALA A 194 -0.73 29.44 4.33
CA ALA A 194 0.11 30.47 4.92
C ALA A 194 -0.70 31.61 5.56
N GLU A 195 -1.94 31.84 5.12
CA GLU A 195 -2.82 32.89 5.64
C GLU A 195 -3.57 32.39 6.87
N LYS A 196 -4.16 31.19 6.79
CA LYS A 196 -4.97 30.61 7.87
C LYS A 196 -4.15 29.87 8.92
N LEU A 197 -2.90 29.50 8.62
CA LEU A 197 -2.03 28.65 9.43
C LEU A 197 -2.63 27.26 9.73
N GLU A 198 -3.43 26.75 8.79
CA GLU A 198 -4.14 25.47 8.89
C GLU A 198 -3.70 24.48 7.80
N PRO A 199 -3.79 23.16 8.04
CA PRO A 199 -3.58 22.16 7.01
C PRO A 199 -4.64 22.25 5.90
N LYS A 200 -4.22 22.17 4.63
CA LYS A 200 -5.10 22.04 3.47
C LYS A 200 -4.59 20.95 2.51
N PRO A 201 -5.47 20.15 1.88
CA PRO A 201 -5.06 19.28 0.79
C PRO A 201 -4.58 20.09 -0.43
N ILE A 202 -3.50 19.64 -1.07
CA ILE A 202 -2.94 20.24 -2.29
C ILE A 202 -2.59 19.14 -3.30
N SER A 203 -2.85 19.42 -4.59
CA SER A 203 -2.38 18.57 -5.69
C SER A 203 -0.87 18.66 -5.83
N VAL A 204 -0.21 17.56 -6.19
CA VAL A 204 1.23 17.54 -6.49
C VAL A 204 1.61 18.58 -7.55
N TYR A 205 0.72 18.84 -8.52
CA TYR A 205 0.98 19.76 -9.62
C TYR A 205 0.92 21.24 -9.21
N GLU A 206 0.29 21.55 -8.07
CA GLU A 206 0.20 22.93 -7.54
C GLU A 206 1.35 23.26 -6.59
N VAL A 207 2.17 22.27 -6.26
CA VAL A 207 3.27 22.42 -5.33
C VAL A 207 4.42 23.23 -5.95
N ASN A 208 4.96 24.14 -5.15
CA ASN A 208 6.15 24.93 -5.46
C ASN A 208 7.17 24.92 -4.30
N GLU A 209 8.30 25.61 -4.46
CA GLU A 209 9.39 25.63 -3.46
C GLU A 209 9.01 26.29 -2.11
N ASP A 210 7.97 27.12 -2.10
CA ASP A 210 7.45 27.75 -0.88
C ASP A 210 6.39 26.90 -0.18
N THR A 211 5.90 25.85 -0.86
CA THR A 211 4.93 24.91 -0.30
C THR A 211 5.55 24.17 0.89
N ARG A 212 4.83 24.19 2.02
CA ARG A 212 5.23 23.51 3.25
C ARG A 212 4.32 22.34 3.53
N ILE A 213 4.89 21.15 3.68
CA ILE A 213 4.16 19.93 4.00
C ILE A 213 4.46 19.47 5.43
N PRO A 214 3.51 18.84 6.14
CA PRO A 214 3.74 18.39 7.49
C PRO A 214 4.59 17.13 7.50
N VAL A 215 5.63 17.14 8.31
CA VAL A 215 6.48 15.99 8.59
C VAL A 215 6.54 15.71 10.07
N ILE A 216 6.74 14.46 10.47
CA ILE A 216 6.78 14.09 11.89
C ILE A 216 7.90 14.84 12.62
N LYS A 217 7.55 15.58 13.68
CA LYS A 217 8.48 16.13 14.68
C LYS A 217 8.60 15.19 15.88
N TYR A 218 7.44 14.72 16.37
CA TYR A 218 7.31 13.87 17.54
C TYR A 218 6.38 12.70 17.26
N LEU A 219 6.90 11.48 17.37
CA LEU A 219 6.09 10.28 17.22
C LEU A 219 5.62 9.80 18.61
N PRO A 220 4.31 9.69 18.87
CA PRO A 220 3.81 9.29 20.18
C PRO A 220 4.20 7.83 20.51
N LEU A 221 4.77 7.63 21.70
CA LEU A 221 5.01 6.28 22.24
C LEU A 221 3.69 5.53 22.46
N THR A 222 3.72 4.22 22.32
CA THR A 222 2.57 3.37 22.65
C THR A 222 2.41 3.21 24.18
N LYS A 223 1.16 3.14 24.64
CA LYS A 223 0.80 2.81 26.04
C LYS A 223 0.74 1.30 26.31
N THR A 224 1.06 0.45 25.32
CA THR A 224 0.96 -1.01 25.47
C THR A 224 1.97 -1.58 26.46
N LYS A 225 1.63 -2.74 27.04
CA LYS A 225 2.48 -3.44 28.01
C LYS A 225 3.81 -3.80 27.34
N ARG A 226 4.89 -3.23 27.86
CA ARG A 226 6.24 -3.43 27.35
C ARG A 226 6.68 -4.88 27.59
N GLU A 227 7.38 -5.43 26.62
CA GLU A 227 7.98 -6.75 26.75
C GLU A 227 9.21 -6.63 27.65
N LYS A 228 9.09 -7.13 28.89
CA LYS A 228 10.20 -7.19 29.85
C LYS A 228 11.27 -8.21 29.43
N PHE A 229 10.86 -9.25 28.70
CA PHE A 229 11.74 -10.31 28.25
C PHE A 229 11.54 -10.61 26.76
N LEU A 230 12.65 -10.81 26.05
CA LEU A 230 12.64 -11.47 24.74
C LEU A 230 12.65 -12.98 24.94
N ASP A 231 11.61 -13.65 24.46
CA ASP A 231 11.49 -15.11 24.48
C ASP A 231 12.14 -15.70 23.23
N VAL A 232 13.30 -16.35 23.40
CA VAL A 232 14.09 -16.88 22.28
C VAL A 232 13.34 -17.97 21.52
N SER A 233 12.50 -18.75 22.20
CA SER A 233 11.70 -19.80 21.54
C SER A 233 10.65 -19.22 20.59
N LYS A 234 10.09 -18.05 20.92
CA LYS A 234 9.15 -17.33 20.04
C LYS A 234 9.85 -16.67 18.87
N VAL A 235 11.03 -16.09 19.11
CA VAL A 235 11.84 -15.46 18.05
C VAL A 235 12.29 -16.49 17.02
N LEU A 236 12.67 -17.69 17.48
CA LEU A 236 13.19 -18.77 16.63
C LEU A 236 12.17 -19.88 16.39
N ASN A 237 10.87 -19.56 16.36
CA ASN A 237 9.78 -20.53 16.25
C ASN A 237 9.83 -21.40 14.98
N SER A 238 10.52 -20.93 13.94
CA SER A 238 10.70 -21.63 12.66
C SER A 238 11.88 -22.61 12.63
N LEU A 239 12.68 -22.66 13.70
CA LEU A 239 13.87 -23.51 13.79
C LEU A 239 13.66 -24.65 14.79
N PRO A 240 14.28 -25.82 14.58
CA PRO A 240 14.20 -26.91 15.55
C PRO A 240 15.06 -26.58 16.78
N LEU A 241 14.41 -26.44 17.93
CA LEU A 241 15.04 -26.05 19.20
C LEU A 241 15.01 -27.18 20.23
N SER A 242 16.08 -27.30 21.01
CA SER A 242 16.13 -28.10 22.23
C SER A 242 16.22 -27.16 23.44
N ILE A 243 15.36 -27.37 24.43
CA ILE A 243 15.24 -26.52 25.63
C ILE A 243 15.52 -27.36 26.87
N GLU A 244 16.55 -26.97 27.63
CA GLU A 244 16.93 -27.62 28.88
C GLU A 244 17.33 -26.56 29.91
N LYS A 245 16.82 -26.69 31.15
CA LYS A 245 17.22 -25.83 32.29
C LYS A 245 17.23 -24.32 31.98
N ASN A 246 16.16 -23.81 31.35
CA ASN A 246 16.02 -22.40 30.91
C ASN A 246 17.07 -21.93 29.88
N ARG A 247 17.68 -22.85 29.12
CA ARG A 247 18.56 -22.53 28.00
C ARG A 247 18.11 -23.24 26.73
N VAL A 248 18.43 -22.63 25.59
CA VAL A 248 18.05 -23.07 24.24
C VAL A 248 19.29 -23.44 23.44
N LYS A 249 19.15 -24.49 22.63
CA LYS A 249 20.11 -24.92 21.59
C LYS A 249 19.35 -25.20 20.29
N LEU A 250 20.06 -25.21 19.16
CA LEU A 250 19.54 -25.75 17.89
C LEU A 250 19.65 -27.28 17.92
N ALA A 251 18.59 -28.00 17.52
CA ALA A 251 18.53 -29.46 17.64
C ALA A 251 19.56 -30.20 16.78
N ASP A 252 19.85 -29.70 15.56
CA ASP A 252 20.72 -30.37 14.58
C ASP A 252 22.24 -30.19 14.80
N SER A 253 22.68 -29.76 15.98
CA SER A 253 24.11 -29.58 16.22
C SER A 253 24.78 -30.94 16.48
N LYS A 254 25.37 -31.58 15.45
CA LYS A 254 26.19 -32.82 15.52
C LYS A 254 27.41 -32.75 16.48
N ASN A 255 27.57 -31.69 17.27
CA ASN A 255 28.66 -31.48 18.22
C ASN A 255 28.10 -31.01 19.57
N TRP A 256 27.66 -31.96 20.41
CA TRP A 256 27.09 -31.68 21.75
C TRP A 256 28.06 -30.97 22.70
N LYS A 257 29.38 -31.14 22.49
CA LYS A 257 30.44 -30.48 23.26
C LYS A 257 30.74 -29.03 22.84
N ASN A 258 30.22 -28.56 21.70
CA ASN A 258 30.45 -27.20 21.16
C ASN A 258 29.16 -26.42 20.84
N SER A 259 27.96 -26.95 21.15
CA SER A 259 26.70 -26.21 21.04
C SER A 259 26.44 -25.39 22.29
N ASN A 260 27.07 -24.22 22.36
CA ASN A 260 26.89 -23.28 23.46
C ASN A 260 25.40 -22.90 23.57
N SER A 261 24.74 -23.37 24.63
CA SER A 261 23.37 -23.02 24.93
C SER A 261 23.22 -21.52 25.19
N PHE A 262 22.03 -20.98 24.98
CA PHE A 262 21.72 -19.56 25.10
C PHE A 262 20.55 -19.36 26.08
N PRO A 263 20.46 -18.29 26.88
CA PRO A 263 19.31 -18.08 27.77
C PRO A 263 17.96 -18.10 27.03
N LEU A 264 16.97 -18.84 27.56
CA LEU A 264 15.63 -18.91 26.96
C LEU A 264 14.91 -17.55 26.96
N LYS A 265 15.13 -16.75 28.01
CA LYS A 265 14.58 -15.41 28.16
C LYS A 265 15.71 -14.40 28.37
N ILE A 266 15.70 -13.33 27.59
CA ILE A 266 16.65 -12.21 27.73
C ILE A 266 15.92 -11.03 28.34
N LEU A 267 16.46 -10.42 29.39
CA LEU A 267 15.90 -9.17 29.94
C LEU A 267 16.07 -8.05 28.91
N VAL A 268 14.98 -7.34 28.60
CA VAL A 268 15.03 -6.17 27.72
C VAL A 268 15.38 -4.94 28.56
N ASP A 269 16.68 -4.76 28.81
CA ASP A 269 17.23 -3.63 29.57
C ASP A 269 18.10 -2.72 28.68
N GLU A 270 18.68 -1.68 29.30
CA GLU A 270 19.57 -0.74 28.60
C GLU A 270 20.84 -1.43 28.07
N ASN A 271 21.34 -2.49 28.72
CA ASN A 271 22.55 -3.20 28.26
C ASN A 271 22.26 -4.04 27.01
N PHE A 272 21.13 -4.74 27.00
CA PHE A 272 20.67 -5.47 25.82
C PHE A 272 20.41 -4.55 24.65
N ALA A 273 19.67 -3.46 24.87
CA ALA A 273 19.39 -2.47 23.84
C ALA A 273 20.69 -1.84 23.31
N TYR A 274 21.62 -1.46 24.18
CA TYR A 274 22.93 -0.95 23.79
C TYR A 274 23.73 -1.96 22.95
N PHE A 275 23.75 -3.24 23.34
CA PHE A 275 24.38 -4.30 22.57
C PHE A 275 23.75 -4.45 21.18
N LEU A 276 22.43 -4.44 21.08
CA LEU A 276 21.72 -4.47 19.80
C LEU A 276 22.08 -3.26 18.93
N GLY A 277 22.23 -2.08 19.54
CA GLY A 277 22.65 -0.86 18.84
C GLY A 277 24.07 -0.96 18.27
N ILE A 278 25.02 -1.48 19.07
CA ILE A 278 26.40 -1.74 18.61
C ILE A 278 26.41 -2.79 17.50
N TYR A 279 25.63 -3.86 17.61
CA TYR A 279 25.51 -4.84 16.51
C TYR A 279 24.90 -4.21 15.26
N ALA A 280 23.91 -3.33 15.40
CA ALA A 280 23.29 -2.62 14.28
C ALA A 280 24.32 -1.80 13.50
N ALA A 281 25.26 -1.15 14.19
CA ALA A 281 26.36 -0.43 13.57
C ALA A 281 27.45 -1.40 13.06
N GLU A 282 28.20 -1.98 13.98
CA GLU A 282 29.49 -2.65 13.73
C GLU A 282 29.39 -4.18 13.58
N GLY A 283 28.21 -4.75 13.82
CA GLY A 283 28.01 -6.20 13.86
C GLY A 283 27.92 -6.87 12.49
N SER A 284 28.50 -8.05 12.37
CA SER A 284 28.38 -8.95 11.21
C SER A 284 28.27 -10.41 11.66
N THR A 285 27.76 -11.27 10.78
CA THR A 285 27.63 -12.72 11.03
C THR A 285 28.32 -13.50 9.92
N TYR A 286 29.01 -14.58 10.27
CA TYR A 286 29.79 -15.37 9.30
C TYR A 286 29.38 -16.84 9.30
N LYS A 287 28.97 -17.34 8.11
CA LYS A 287 28.65 -18.75 7.81
C LYS A 287 27.76 -19.42 8.88
N ASN A 288 26.79 -18.69 9.43
CA ASN A 288 25.90 -19.12 10.52
C ASN A 288 26.62 -19.66 11.77
N ASN A 289 27.89 -19.27 11.96
CA ASN A 289 28.76 -19.89 12.96
C ASN A 289 29.05 -18.94 14.13
N TYR A 290 29.37 -17.68 13.83
CA TYR A 290 29.72 -16.69 14.84
C TYR A 290 29.26 -15.28 14.46
N VAL A 291 29.19 -14.44 15.49
CA VAL A 291 29.00 -13.00 15.41
C VAL A 291 30.37 -12.33 15.56
N ASP A 292 30.64 -11.32 14.75
CA ASP A 292 31.84 -10.48 14.85
C ASP A 292 31.37 -9.02 14.98
N ILE A 293 31.95 -8.29 15.93
CA ILE A 293 31.71 -6.85 16.11
C ILE A 293 33.06 -6.17 16.02
N SER A 294 33.23 -5.33 15.01
CA SER A 294 34.42 -4.49 14.88
C SER A 294 34.38 -3.38 15.91
N CYS A 295 35.42 -3.26 16.74
CA CYS A 295 35.39 -2.30 17.84
C CYS A 295 36.80 -1.96 18.32
N GLU A 296 37.33 -0.84 17.83
CA GLU A 296 38.64 -0.32 18.26
C GLU A 296 38.60 0.25 19.68
N SER A 297 37.41 0.69 20.13
CA SER A 297 37.21 1.23 21.47
C SER A 297 37.31 0.15 22.54
N LYS A 298 38.34 0.23 23.39
CA LYS A 298 38.49 -0.65 24.57
C LYS A 298 37.34 -0.48 25.56
N VAL A 299 36.78 0.73 25.70
CA VAL A 299 35.70 1.03 26.65
C VAL A 299 34.40 0.38 26.20
N ILE A 300 34.03 0.58 24.93
CA ILE A 300 32.84 -0.04 24.32
C ILE A 300 33.02 -1.56 24.32
N ALA A 301 34.19 -2.07 23.93
CA ALA A 301 34.47 -3.50 23.92
C ALA A 301 34.33 -4.13 25.31
N LYS A 302 34.84 -3.48 26.37
CA LYS A 302 34.67 -3.95 27.76
C LYS A 302 33.19 -4.00 28.16
N LYS A 303 32.41 -2.98 27.80
CA LYS A 303 30.97 -2.91 28.10
C LYS A 303 30.19 -4.02 27.40
N VAL A 304 30.43 -4.22 26.10
CA VAL A 304 29.80 -5.29 25.31
C VAL A 304 30.20 -6.68 25.80
N LYS A 305 31.49 -6.91 26.06
CA LYS A 305 31.99 -8.18 26.63
C LYS A 305 31.38 -8.49 28.00
N LYS A 306 31.18 -7.48 28.86
CA LYS A 306 30.52 -7.63 30.16
C LYS A 306 29.07 -8.10 30.01
N TYR A 307 28.30 -7.50 29.10
CA TYR A 307 26.93 -7.90 28.81
C TYR A 307 26.86 -9.33 28.23
N LEU A 308 27.71 -9.66 27.27
CA LEU A 308 27.77 -11.00 26.69
C LEU A 308 28.11 -12.06 27.75
N SER A 309 29.02 -11.74 28.66
CA SER A 309 29.39 -12.61 29.78
C SER A 309 28.21 -12.86 30.73
N SER A 310 27.34 -11.86 30.97
CA SER A 310 26.14 -12.06 31.80
C SER A 310 25.09 -12.96 31.14
N LEU A 311 25.17 -13.19 29.83
CA LEU A 311 24.37 -14.21 29.12
C LEU A 311 25.02 -15.60 29.13
N GLY A 312 26.21 -15.72 29.73
CA GLY A 312 27.04 -16.92 29.71
C GLY A 312 27.78 -17.13 28.39
N LEU A 313 28.00 -16.08 27.60
CA LEU A 313 28.71 -16.15 26.32
C LEU A 313 30.17 -15.75 26.50
N LYS A 314 31.06 -16.54 25.91
CA LYS A 314 32.50 -16.26 25.88
C LYS A 314 32.84 -15.55 24.57
N CYS A 315 33.64 -14.49 24.66
CA CYS A 315 34.20 -13.80 23.50
C CYS A 315 35.62 -14.33 23.20
N GLY A 316 35.99 -14.39 21.93
CA GLY A 316 37.34 -14.76 21.49
C GLY A 316 38.41 -13.76 21.95
N LYS A 317 39.68 -14.19 21.89
CA LYS A 317 40.87 -13.40 22.31
C LYS A 317 41.35 -12.38 21.27
N ASP A 318 40.53 -12.05 20.28
CA ASP A 318 40.90 -11.07 19.24
C ASP A 318 41.09 -9.68 19.89
N LYS A 319 42.15 -8.97 19.48
CA LYS A 319 42.54 -7.68 20.07
C LYS A 319 41.62 -6.56 19.59
N ASP A 320 41.18 -6.62 18.34
CA ASP A 320 40.49 -5.50 17.66
C ASP A 320 39.01 -5.79 17.38
N ASN A 321 38.57 -7.04 17.56
CA ASN A 321 37.18 -7.46 17.32
C ASN A 321 36.60 -8.23 18.52
N ILE A 322 35.27 -8.18 18.66
CA ILE A 322 34.53 -9.00 19.62
C ILE A 322 33.88 -10.16 18.88
N ARG A 323 34.54 -11.32 18.91
CA ARG A 323 34.05 -12.53 18.25
C ARG A 323 33.27 -13.42 19.21
N ILE A 324 32.05 -13.81 18.86
CA ILE A 324 31.16 -14.66 19.67
C ILE A 324 30.75 -15.91 18.89
N PHE A 325 31.25 -17.08 19.31
CA PHE A 325 30.89 -18.38 18.73
C PHE A 325 29.61 -18.93 19.36
N ASN A 326 28.47 -18.48 18.85
CA ASN A 326 27.16 -18.96 19.28
C ASN A 326 26.13 -18.93 18.13
N LYS A 327 25.72 -20.11 17.66
CA LYS A 327 24.76 -20.23 16.54
C LYS A 327 23.36 -19.75 16.89
N VAL A 328 22.93 -19.88 18.15
CA VAL A 328 21.62 -19.40 18.61
C VAL A 328 21.60 -17.87 18.56
N LEU A 329 22.67 -17.21 19.00
CA LEU A 329 22.81 -15.75 18.89
C LEU A 329 22.78 -15.30 17.43
N VAL A 330 23.47 -16.01 16.53
CA VAL A 330 23.41 -15.69 15.08
C VAL A 330 21.98 -15.77 14.57
N ALA A 331 21.25 -16.83 14.89
CA ALA A 331 19.86 -16.99 14.50
C ALA A 331 18.96 -15.88 15.07
N ILE A 332 19.12 -15.52 16.35
CA ILE A 332 18.38 -14.41 16.97
C ILE A 332 18.65 -13.11 16.21
N LEU A 333 19.91 -12.80 15.91
CA LEU A 333 20.28 -11.56 15.22
C LEU A 333 19.78 -11.54 13.78
N HIS A 334 19.70 -12.68 13.10
CA HIS A 334 19.09 -12.79 11.76
C HIS A 334 17.59 -12.51 11.78
N GLU A 335 16.87 -13.01 12.79
CA GLU A 335 15.44 -12.73 12.92
C GLU A 335 15.18 -11.27 13.34
N LEU A 336 16.01 -10.70 14.22
CA LEU A 336 15.85 -9.32 14.67
C LEU A 336 16.25 -8.27 13.61
N PHE A 337 17.34 -8.50 12.88
CA PHE A 337 17.92 -7.51 11.96
C PHE A 337 17.77 -7.84 10.48
N GLY A 338 17.43 -9.07 10.12
CA GLY A 338 17.40 -9.53 8.73
C GLY A 338 18.56 -10.49 8.40
N LYS A 339 18.29 -11.43 7.49
CA LYS A 339 19.24 -12.44 7.03
C LYS A 339 20.22 -11.85 6.02
N PRO A 340 21.54 -12.12 6.12
CA PRO A 340 22.53 -11.60 5.18
C PRO A 340 22.22 -11.99 3.73
N LEU A 341 22.47 -11.09 2.78
CA LEU A 341 22.28 -11.35 1.36
C LEU A 341 23.17 -12.51 0.86
N PRO A 342 22.69 -13.34 -0.08
CA PRO A 342 23.43 -14.48 -0.64
C PRO A 342 24.49 -14.05 -1.68
N ILE A 343 25.17 -12.93 -1.46
CA ILE A 343 26.20 -12.37 -2.37
C ILE A 343 27.61 -12.68 -1.87
N LYS A 344 28.65 -12.63 -2.72
CA LYS A 344 30.06 -12.71 -2.30
C LYS A 344 30.57 -11.32 -1.84
N GLY A 345 31.59 -11.28 -0.99
CA GLY A 345 32.21 -10.02 -0.53
C GLY A 345 31.69 -9.42 0.80
N LYS A 346 32.13 -8.20 1.11
CA LYS A 346 31.73 -7.42 2.31
C LYS A 346 30.33 -6.81 2.16
N GLY A 347 29.69 -6.45 3.28
CA GLY A 347 28.41 -5.70 3.27
C GLY A 347 27.13 -6.55 3.13
N LYS A 348 27.23 -7.88 3.17
CA LYS A 348 26.08 -8.80 3.06
C LYS A 348 25.00 -8.56 4.12
N SER A 349 25.42 -8.30 5.36
CA SER A 349 24.50 -7.99 6.46
C SER A 349 24.13 -6.51 6.49
N ALA A 350 25.04 -5.61 6.14
CA ALA A 350 24.86 -4.16 6.32
C ALA A 350 23.63 -3.61 5.58
N ARG A 351 23.34 -4.09 4.36
CA ARG A 351 22.23 -3.61 3.52
C ARG A 351 20.84 -4.04 4.01
N VAL A 352 20.76 -5.12 4.78
CA VAL A 352 19.47 -5.71 5.23
C VAL A 352 19.12 -5.32 6.66
N LYS A 353 20.08 -4.81 7.44
CA LYS A 353 19.87 -4.44 8.84
C LYS A 353 18.66 -3.52 8.99
N LYS A 354 17.86 -3.74 10.03
CA LYS A 354 16.74 -2.88 10.44
C LYS A 354 16.75 -2.68 11.95
N VAL A 355 16.01 -1.71 12.45
CA VAL A 355 15.76 -1.60 13.89
C VAL A 355 14.84 -2.77 14.32
N PRO A 356 15.20 -3.56 15.34
CA PRO A 356 14.34 -4.64 15.81
C PRO A 356 13.00 -4.12 16.37
N GLU A 357 11.89 -4.78 16.03
CA GLU A 357 10.53 -4.41 16.47
C GLU A 357 10.41 -4.25 17.99
N ILE A 358 11.14 -5.08 18.74
CA ILE A 358 11.14 -5.02 20.20
C ILE A 358 11.61 -3.67 20.73
N ILE A 359 12.46 -2.92 20.01
CA ILE A 359 12.98 -1.61 20.44
C ILE A 359 11.91 -0.51 20.29
N PHE A 360 11.11 -0.53 19.22
CA PHE A 360 10.03 0.45 19.01
C PHE A 360 8.97 0.40 20.13
N ASN A 361 8.86 -0.73 20.82
CA ASN A 361 7.84 -0.97 21.85
C ASN A 361 8.36 -0.79 23.28
N GLN A 362 9.46 -0.05 23.47
CA GLN A 362 10.07 0.22 24.78
C GLN A 362 9.96 1.69 25.18
N ASP A 363 10.40 2.01 26.40
CA ASP A 363 10.49 3.40 26.83
C ASP A 363 11.69 4.15 26.26
N LYS A 364 11.66 5.46 26.50
CA LYS A 364 12.74 6.38 26.13
C LYS A 364 14.10 5.92 26.64
N LYS A 365 14.22 5.28 27.82
CA LYS A 365 15.54 4.87 28.35
C LYS A 365 16.13 3.75 27.51
N ILE A 366 15.34 2.70 27.24
CA ILE A 366 15.79 1.56 26.44
C ILE A 366 16.02 1.99 24.98
N ILE A 367 15.13 2.80 24.40
CA ILE A 367 15.31 3.37 23.05
C ILE A 367 16.60 4.21 22.98
N SER A 368 16.83 5.08 23.97
CA SER A 368 18.05 5.89 24.02
C SER A 368 19.32 5.04 24.18
N ALA A 369 19.24 3.92 24.91
CA ALA A 369 20.37 2.99 25.03
C ALA A 369 20.69 2.30 23.70
N PHE A 370 19.68 1.86 22.94
CA PHE A 370 19.86 1.34 21.58
C PHE A 370 20.49 2.39 20.66
N LEU A 371 19.94 3.61 20.63
CA LEU A 371 20.48 4.71 19.85
C LEU A 371 21.94 5.02 20.26
N ARG A 372 22.26 5.04 21.56
CA ARG A 372 23.64 5.24 22.03
C ARG A 372 24.57 4.18 21.47
N GLY A 373 24.14 2.92 21.42
CA GLY A 373 24.91 1.85 20.78
C GLY A 373 25.15 2.11 19.30
N CYS A 374 24.13 2.54 18.55
CA CYS A 374 24.28 2.86 17.13
C CYS A 374 25.25 4.04 16.91
N PHE A 375 25.11 5.13 17.66
CA PHE A 375 25.97 6.31 17.54
C PHE A 375 27.39 6.07 18.05
N ASP A 376 27.59 5.18 19.04
CA ASP A 376 28.94 4.81 19.49
C ASP A 376 29.71 3.97 18.46
N GLY A 377 29.01 3.25 17.57
CA GLY A 377 29.61 2.50 16.46
C GLY A 377 29.80 3.36 15.21
N ASP A 378 28.71 3.61 14.48
CA ASP A 378 28.73 4.30 13.17
C ASP A 378 28.49 5.82 13.27
N GLY A 379 28.30 6.34 14.47
CA GLY A 379 28.05 7.76 14.67
C GLY A 379 29.35 8.58 14.69
N TYR A 380 29.25 9.84 14.30
CA TYR A 380 30.35 10.79 14.39
C TYR A 380 29.91 12.10 15.02
N VAL A 381 30.90 12.81 15.56
CA VAL A 381 30.74 14.16 16.11
C VAL A 381 31.85 15.06 15.56
N SER A 382 31.44 16.18 14.99
CA SER A 382 32.29 17.28 14.52
C SER A 382 32.04 18.53 15.36
N ASN A 383 32.72 19.63 15.03
CA ASN A 383 32.61 20.91 15.76
C ASN A 383 31.18 21.49 15.78
N ALA A 384 30.30 21.09 14.86
CA ALA A 384 28.95 21.64 14.77
C ALA A 384 27.84 20.57 14.60
N THR A 385 28.20 19.32 14.35
CA THR A 385 27.21 18.30 13.95
C THR A 385 27.46 16.95 14.60
N VAL A 386 26.36 16.26 14.90
CA VAL A 386 26.35 14.83 15.21
C VAL A 386 25.59 14.12 14.10
N GLY A 387 26.19 13.05 13.58
CA GLY A 387 25.61 12.31 12.46
C GLY A 387 25.66 10.80 12.65
N PHE A 388 24.81 10.10 11.92
CA PHE A 388 24.78 8.64 11.79
C PHE A 388 24.55 8.28 10.32
N THR A 389 25.38 7.40 9.76
CA THR A 389 25.31 6.99 8.36
C THR A 389 25.04 5.50 8.26
N SER A 390 24.18 5.09 7.34
CA SER A 390 23.99 3.66 7.04
C SER A 390 23.63 3.45 5.58
N VAL A 391 24.10 2.34 5.02
CA VAL A 391 23.70 1.88 3.68
C VAL A 391 22.33 1.20 3.68
N SER A 392 21.80 0.82 4.84
CA SER A 392 20.44 0.28 4.94
C SER A 392 19.43 1.39 5.15
N LYS A 393 18.52 1.53 4.17
CA LYS A 393 17.37 2.46 4.26
C LYS A 393 16.43 2.10 5.41
N ASN A 394 16.26 0.81 5.71
CA ASN A 394 15.40 0.32 6.78
C ASN A 394 15.99 0.61 8.17
N LEU A 395 17.31 0.46 8.33
CA LEU A 395 17.98 0.88 9.56
C LEU A 395 17.92 2.40 9.72
N LEU A 396 18.30 3.15 8.68
CA LEU A 396 18.29 4.61 8.69
C LEU A 396 16.90 5.16 9.05
N GLY A 397 15.87 4.72 8.35
CA GLY A 397 14.49 5.13 8.62
C GLY A 397 14.01 4.71 10.01
N GLY A 398 14.39 3.53 10.49
CA GLY A 398 14.08 3.10 11.85
C GLY A 398 14.76 3.96 12.92
N ILE A 399 16.03 4.33 12.74
CA ILE A 399 16.76 5.25 13.64
C ILE A 399 16.07 6.63 13.67
N ALA A 400 15.65 7.13 12.50
CA ALA A 400 14.87 8.36 12.40
C ALA A 400 13.57 8.29 13.21
N LYS A 401 12.80 7.19 13.11
CA LYS A 401 11.57 7.00 13.91
C LYS A 401 11.86 6.92 15.42
N LEU A 402 12.94 6.25 15.82
CA LEU A 402 13.34 6.21 17.24
C LEU A 402 13.73 7.60 17.78
N LEU A 403 14.42 8.43 16.98
CA LEU A 403 14.74 9.82 17.33
C LEU A 403 13.47 10.66 17.52
N GLU A 404 12.48 10.53 16.63
CA GLU A 404 11.16 11.17 16.78
C GLU A 404 10.44 10.73 18.06
N MET A 405 10.52 9.45 18.42
CA MET A 405 9.88 8.88 19.63
C MET A 405 10.46 9.41 20.94
N ILE A 406 11.76 9.70 20.97
CA ILE A 406 12.41 10.34 22.13
C ILE A 406 12.45 11.88 22.01
N GLY A 407 12.00 12.38 20.86
CA GLY A 407 11.80 13.79 20.55
C GLY A 407 13.08 14.56 20.22
N ILE A 408 14.04 13.94 19.55
CA ILE A 408 15.21 14.61 19.00
C ILE A 408 14.95 14.93 17.54
N ARG A 409 15.01 16.21 17.15
CA ARG A 409 14.88 16.63 15.75
C ARG A 409 16.15 16.30 14.96
N PHE A 410 15.94 15.92 13.70
CA PHE A 410 17.01 15.63 12.75
C PHE A 410 16.62 16.00 11.32
N TYR A 411 17.60 15.99 10.42
CA TYR A 411 17.43 16.07 8.98
C TYR A 411 18.31 15.03 8.29
N PHE A 412 17.98 14.66 7.05
CA PHE A 412 18.80 13.80 6.21
C PHE A 412 19.75 14.64 5.36
N SER A 413 21.03 14.27 5.32
CA SER A 413 22.02 14.84 4.41
C SER A 413 21.91 14.21 3.00
N LYS A 414 22.65 14.76 2.02
CA LYS A 414 22.72 14.21 0.65
C LYS A 414 23.32 12.78 0.61
N GLU A 415 24.08 12.38 1.62
CA GLU A 415 24.81 11.09 1.68
C GLU A 415 24.01 9.96 2.34
N ASN A 416 22.69 10.12 2.50
CA ASN A 416 21.84 9.23 3.29
C ASN A 416 22.33 9.09 4.75
N SER A 417 22.72 10.21 5.36
CA SER A 417 23.05 10.29 6.79
C SER A 417 21.96 11.03 7.54
N ILE A 418 21.69 10.61 8.77
CA ILE A 418 20.90 11.38 9.74
C ILE A 418 21.82 12.38 10.42
N MET A 419 21.40 13.63 10.46
CA MET A 419 22.10 14.73 11.12
C MET A 419 21.22 15.31 12.22
N ILE A 420 21.75 15.38 13.45
CA ILE A 420 21.06 15.99 14.58
C ILE A 420 21.17 17.51 14.45
N PHE A 421 20.05 18.22 14.56
CA PHE A 421 20.08 19.69 14.57
C PHE A 421 20.94 20.19 15.73
N GLN A 422 21.72 21.24 15.48
CA GLN A 422 22.65 21.78 16.48
C GLN A 422 21.92 22.21 17.77
N SER A 423 20.70 22.75 17.63
CA SER A 423 19.81 23.11 18.74
C SER A 423 19.39 21.93 19.62
N GLU A 424 19.43 20.70 19.10
CA GLU A 424 19.07 19.48 19.81
C GLU A 424 20.26 18.81 20.49
N LEU A 425 21.50 19.27 20.28
CA LEU A 425 22.70 18.59 20.80
C LEU A 425 22.73 18.48 22.32
N SER A 426 22.18 19.47 23.03
CA SER A 426 22.04 19.40 24.50
C SER A 426 21.09 18.28 24.93
N LYS A 427 19.97 18.12 24.20
CA LYS A 427 18.99 17.05 24.44
C LYS A 427 19.56 15.68 24.03
N PHE A 428 20.26 15.63 22.90
CA PHE A 428 21.00 14.46 22.45
C PHE A 428 22.00 14.00 23.50
N ASN A 429 22.82 14.90 24.06
CA ASN A 429 23.80 14.57 25.09
C ASN A 429 23.15 13.99 26.35
N LYS A 430 21.98 14.54 26.76
CA LYS A 430 21.25 14.08 27.94
C LYS A 430 20.61 12.71 27.76
N LEU A 431 20.01 12.45 26.59
CA LEU A 431 19.27 11.22 26.32
C LEU A 431 20.17 10.13 25.75
N ILE A 432 20.90 10.44 24.68
CA ILE A 432 21.77 9.53 23.94
C ILE A 432 23.22 9.74 24.39
N GLY A 433 23.93 10.78 23.94
CA GLY A 433 25.34 11.00 24.27
C GLY A 433 26.26 9.88 23.75
N PHE A 434 27.53 9.89 24.19
CA PHE A 434 28.56 8.93 23.75
C PHE A 434 29.25 8.22 24.93
N THR A 435 29.61 6.95 24.73
CA THR A 435 30.38 6.16 25.71
C THR A 435 31.87 6.51 25.66
N GLU A 436 32.40 6.95 24.51
CA GLU A 436 33.80 7.37 24.40
C GLU A 436 34.05 8.78 24.94
N LYS A 437 35.15 8.95 25.68
CA LYS A 437 35.49 10.24 26.32
C LYS A 437 35.73 11.32 25.28
N LYS A 438 36.53 11.01 24.26
CA LYS A 438 36.86 11.91 23.14
C LYS A 438 35.59 12.44 22.45
N ASN A 439 34.62 11.57 22.17
CA ASN A 439 33.37 11.98 21.51
C ASN A 439 32.47 12.81 22.43
N ARG A 440 32.47 12.56 23.75
CA ARG A 440 31.77 13.42 24.71
C ARG A 440 32.36 14.83 24.79
N GLU A 441 33.69 14.96 24.74
CA GLU A 441 34.37 16.26 24.76
C GLU A 441 34.03 17.07 23.52
N LYS A 442 34.17 16.47 22.33
CA LYS A 442 33.73 17.09 21.07
C LYS A 442 32.25 17.48 21.06
N LEU A 443 31.37 16.65 21.62
CA LEU A 443 29.95 16.97 21.74
C LEU A 443 29.72 18.20 22.65
N LYS A 444 30.47 18.33 23.75
CA LYS A 444 30.39 19.52 24.62
C LYS A 444 30.86 20.77 23.89
N GLU A 445 31.94 20.69 23.13
CA GLU A 445 32.44 21.80 22.29
C GLU A 445 31.37 22.24 21.29
N ALA A 446 30.74 21.30 20.58
CA ALA A 446 29.67 21.59 19.62
C ALA A 446 28.44 22.25 20.26
N ILE A 447 28.10 21.86 21.50
CA ILE A 447 27.02 22.47 22.28
C ILE A 447 27.38 23.90 22.68
N ASN A 448 28.61 24.15 23.13
CA ASN A 448 29.05 25.48 23.56
C ASN A 448 29.09 26.45 22.38
N SER A 449 29.62 26.02 21.24
CA SER A 449 29.62 26.79 19.99
C SER A 449 28.22 27.25 19.57
N TYR A 450 27.18 26.46 19.83
CA TYR A 450 25.80 26.86 19.55
C TYR A 450 25.29 27.95 20.53
N LYS A 451 25.58 27.81 21.82
CA LYS A 451 25.11 28.75 22.86
C LYS A 451 25.67 30.16 22.67
N GLU A 452 26.86 30.27 22.09
CA GLU A 452 27.52 31.55 21.78
C GLU A 452 26.85 32.28 20.59
N ASN A 453 26.07 31.61 19.75
CA ASN A 453 25.72 32.11 18.41
C ASN A 453 24.27 32.59 18.15
N LYS A 454 23.25 32.32 19.00
CA LYS A 454 21.98 33.10 19.15
C LYS A 454 20.81 32.33 19.79
N LYS A 455 19.88 33.14 20.34
CA LYS A 455 18.48 32.86 20.73
C LYS A 455 17.64 32.41 19.52
N HIS A 456 17.02 31.23 19.60
CA HIS A 456 15.90 30.85 18.74
C HIS A 456 14.62 30.73 19.57
N TYR A 457 13.53 31.29 19.04
CA TYR A 457 12.18 31.08 19.53
C TYR A 457 11.57 29.90 18.76
N ASP A 458 11.18 28.83 19.45
CA ASP A 458 10.33 27.78 18.90
C ASP A 458 8.92 28.40 18.74
N PHE A 459 8.64 28.97 17.56
CA PHE A 459 7.27 29.28 17.19
C PHE A 459 6.57 27.95 16.85
N PHE A 460 5.41 27.73 17.47
CA PHE A 460 4.49 26.60 17.32
C PHE A 460 4.73 25.36 18.20
N ASN A 461 3.83 25.20 19.19
CA ASN A 461 3.61 23.97 19.94
C ASN A 461 2.87 22.95 19.06
N SER A 462 3.61 22.24 18.20
CA SER A 462 3.09 21.26 17.25
C SER A 462 3.94 19.98 17.26
N ASP A 463 3.31 18.83 17.00
CA ASP A 463 3.97 17.52 16.83
C ASP A 463 4.47 17.29 15.39
N VAL A 464 4.25 18.26 14.50
CA VAL A 464 4.77 18.26 13.13
C VAL A 464 5.70 19.45 12.88
N ILE A 465 6.60 19.29 11.92
CA ILE A 465 7.34 20.38 11.29
C ILE A 465 6.69 20.64 9.93
N TRP A 466 6.39 21.90 9.64
CA TRP A 466 5.98 22.32 8.30
C TRP A 466 7.24 22.52 7.45
N ASP A 467 7.70 21.44 6.81
CA ASP A 467 8.93 21.41 6.04
C ASP A 467 8.69 21.83 4.60
N ARG A 468 9.64 22.57 4.02
CA ARG A 468 9.52 23.04 2.64
C ARG A 468 9.88 21.95 1.66
N ILE A 469 9.24 21.98 0.51
CA ILE A 469 9.61 21.11 -0.61
C ILE A 469 10.91 21.64 -1.23
N LYS A 470 11.79 20.71 -1.59
CA LYS A 470 13.07 20.98 -2.21
C LYS A 470 13.04 20.65 -3.69
N ASN A 471 12.50 19.50 -4.06
CA ASN A 471 12.21 19.17 -5.45
C ASN A 471 11.08 18.12 -5.53
N ILE A 472 10.45 18.07 -6.70
CA ILE A 472 9.55 17.00 -7.12
C ILE A 472 10.09 16.45 -8.43
N GLU A 473 10.29 15.15 -8.48
CA GLU A 473 10.72 14.44 -9.69
C GLU A 473 9.65 13.43 -10.06
N PHE A 474 9.29 13.37 -11.35
CA PHE A 474 8.35 12.37 -11.85
C PHE A 474 9.13 11.19 -12.42
N GLU A 475 8.81 9.97 -11.98
CA GLU A 475 9.37 8.74 -12.54
C GLU A 475 8.26 7.83 -13.06
N ASP A 476 8.48 7.18 -14.19
CA ASP A 476 7.58 6.13 -14.64
C ASP A 476 7.66 4.94 -13.67
N TYR A 477 6.50 4.43 -13.26
CA TYR A 477 6.40 3.31 -12.34
C TYR A 477 5.44 2.24 -12.83
N TYR A 478 5.84 1.01 -12.55
CA TYR A 478 5.10 -0.22 -12.83
C TYR A 478 5.17 -1.06 -11.56
N GLY A 479 4.02 -1.37 -10.98
CA GLY A 479 3.95 -2.11 -9.73
C GLY A 479 2.73 -1.75 -8.90
N HIS A 480 2.70 -2.27 -7.68
CA HIS A 480 1.60 -1.98 -6.78
C HIS A 480 1.77 -0.63 -6.07
N VAL A 481 0.67 0.08 -5.95
CA VAL A 481 0.51 1.24 -5.07
C VAL A 481 -0.55 0.92 -4.04
N TYR A 482 -0.47 1.57 -2.88
CA TYR A 482 -1.28 1.25 -1.72
C TYR A 482 -1.84 2.51 -1.09
N ASP A 483 -2.95 2.38 -0.37
CA ASP A 483 -3.46 3.48 0.43
C ASP A 483 -4.09 2.97 1.74
N PHE A 484 -4.13 3.84 2.74
CA PHE A 484 -4.81 3.58 4.01
C PHE A 484 -6.15 4.28 4.05
N VAL A 485 -7.15 3.62 4.60
CA VAL A 485 -8.37 4.29 5.03
C VAL A 485 -8.28 4.61 6.51
N VAL A 486 -8.20 5.90 6.85
CA VAL A 486 -8.17 6.42 8.21
C VAL A 486 -9.39 7.31 8.43
N PRO A 487 -10.55 6.75 8.80
CA PRO A 487 -11.85 7.45 8.72
C PRO A 487 -11.91 8.80 9.45
N LYS A 488 -11.23 8.89 10.61
CA LYS A 488 -11.32 10.06 11.48
C LYS A 488 -10.53 11.27 10.97
N THR A 489 -9.31 11.04 10.48
CA THR A 489 -8.36 12.12 10.18
C THR A 489 -8.03 12.25 8.71
N GLN A 490 -8.32 11.21 7.92
CA GLN A 490 -8.09 11.17 6.48
C GLN A 490 -6.66 11.51 6.04
N ASN A 491 -5.70 11.16 6.89
CA ASN A 491 -4.30 11.35 6.60
C ASN A 491 -3.48 10.32 7.36
N PHE A 492 -2.27 10.07 6.89
CA PHE A 492 -1.33 9.17 7.55
C PHE A 492 0.11 9.56 7.23
N ALA A 493 1.04 9.08 8.04
CA ALA A 493 2.46 9.22 7.82
C ALA A 493 3.02 8.09 6.96
N ALA A 494 3.72 8.43 5.88
CA ALA A 494 4.46 7.48 5.05
C ALA A 494 5.77 8.09 4.53
N GLY A 495 6.59 7.25 3.91
CA GLY A 495 7.85 7.67 3.31
C GLY A 495 8.99 7.83 4.31
N LEU A 496 10.21 7.97 3.78
CA LEU A 496 11.43 8.11 4.56
C LEU A 496 11.39 9.40 5.39
N GLY A 497 11.33 9.24 6.72
CA GLY A 497 11.23 10.34 7.66
C GLY A 497 9.80 10.79 7.96
N GLY A 498 8.78 10.12 7.42
CA GLY A 498 7.37 10.32 7.77
C GLY A 498 6.81 11.67 7.33
N ILE A 499 6.44 11.74 6.06
CA ILE A 499 5.64 12.82 5.49
C ILE A 499 4.17 12.49 5.73
N ILE A 500 3.41 13.45 6.23
CA ILE A 500 1.97 13.29 6.42
C ILE A 500 1.29 13.62 5.10
N THR A 501 0.60 12.64 4.55
CA THR A 501 -0.13 12.74 3.28
C THR A 501 -1.61 12.52 3.49
N HIS A 502 -2.44 13.03 2.57
CA HIS A 502 -3.87 12.79 2.60
C HIS A 502 -4.14 11.32 2.22
N ASN A 503 -5.22 10.75 2.71
CA ASN A 503 -5.59 9.39 2.37
C ASN A 503 -6.70 9.34 1.31
N THR A 504 -6.88 8.20 0.66
CA THR A 504 -8.13 7.89 -0.02
C THR A 504 -9.19 7.70 1.05
N ALA A 505 -10.12 8.64 1.18
CA ALA A 505 -11.31 8.45 1.98
C ALA A 505 -12.03 7.16 1.52
N SER A 506 -12.51 6.36 2.47
CA SER A 506 -13.15 5.05 2.25
C SER A 506 -14.26 5.12 1.21
N PHE A 507 -14.01 4.74 -0.04
CA PHE A 507 -15.09 4.61 -1.02
C PHE A 507 -14.83 3.36 -1.85
N ALA A 508 -15.13 2.21 -1.25
CA ALA A 508 -15.22 0.93 -1.92
C ALA A 508 -16.27 0.98 -3.04
N GLY A 509 -15.95 0.38 -4.20
CA GLY A 509 -16.86 0.19 -5.35
C GLY A 509 -16.81 1.32 -6.38
N GLN A 510 -15.79 1.34 -7.24
CA GLN A 510 -15.60 2.43 -8.22
C GLN A 510 -16.23 2.11 -9.57
N GLN A 511 -17.56 2.23 -9.55
CA GLN A 511 -18.51 2.63 -10.58
C GLN A 511 -19.83 1.93 -10.24
N ALA A 512 -20.94 2.66 -10.30
CA ALA A 512 -22.25 2.05 -10.07
C ALA A 512 -22.58 1.15 -11.26
N THR A 513 -22.16 -0.10 -11.16
CA THR A 513 -22.48 -1.18 -12.09
C THR A 513 -23.53 -2.05 -11.44
N PHE A 514 -24.69 -2.12 -12.08
CA PHE A 514 -25.79 -2.96 -11.65
C PHE A 514 -25.93 -4.10 -12.66
N LEU A 515 -25.64 -5.31 -12.22
CA LEU A 515 -25.79 -6.53 -13.01
C LEU A 515 -27.17 -7.15 -12.75
N ASN A 516 -27.65 -7.92 -13.73
CA ASN A 516 -28.91 -8.64 -13.67
C ASN A 516 -30.13 -7.74 -13.33
N VAL A 517 -30.18 -6.53 -13.88
CA VAL A 517 -31.32 -5.62 -13.67
C VAL A 517 -32.48 -6.06 -14.56
N LYS A 518 -33.66 -6.28 -13.98
CA LYS A 518 -34.86 -6.73 -14.69
C LYS A 518 -36.08 -5.87 -14.37
N GLY A 519 -36.82 -5.51 -15.40
CA GLY A 519 -38.07 -4.78 -15.28
C GLY A 519 -37.88 -3.27 -15.23
N VAL A 520 -38.92 -2.55 -15.68
CA VAL A 520 -38.88 -1.10 -15.89
C VAL A 520 -38.50 -0.34 -14.62
N LYS A 521 -39.03 -0.74 -13.47
CA LYS A 521 -38.77 -0.06 -12.19
C LYS A 521 -37.29 -0.10 -11.82
N ASP A 522 -36.72 -1.29 -11.77
CA ASP A 522 -35.34 -1.51 -11.35
C ASP A 522 -34.34 -0.96 -12.39
N TYR A 523 -34.70 -1.03 -13.67
CA TYR A 523 -33.96 -0.40 -14.76
C TYR A 523 -33.83 1.12 -14.57
N LEU A 524 -34.96 1.82 -14.43
CA LEU A 524 -34.97 3.27 -14.25
C LEU A 524 -34.26 3.67 -12.95
N GLU A 525 -34.40 2.88 -11.88
CA GLU A 525 -33.69 3.09 -10.63
C GLU A 525 -32.18 2.93 -10.78
N ALA A 526 -31.72 1.89 -11.51
CA ALA A 526 -30.30 1.67 -11.79
C ALA A 526 -29.70 2.84 -12.60
N VAL A 527 -30.42 3.36 -13.61
CA VAL A 527 -29.99 4.55 -14.36
C VAL A 527 -29.82 5.76 -13.44
N LYS A 528 -30.79 6.03 -12.55
CA LYS A 528 -30.67 7.12 -11.57
C LYS A 528 -29.50 6.90 -10.61
N LYS A 529 -29.26 5.68 -10.16
CA LYS A 529 -28.12 5.35 -9.30
C LYS A 529 -26.78 5.56 -10.01
N CYS A 530 -26.67 5.22 -11.29
CA CYS A 530 -25.49 5.56 -12.10
C CYS A 530 -25.29 7.07 -12.17
N TRP A 531 -26.33 7.85 -12.47
CA TRP A 531 -26.22 9.32 -12.46
C TRP A 531 -25.89 9.90 -11.09
N ALA A 532 -26.48 9.37 -10.03
CA ALA A 532 -26.17 9.76 -8.66
C ALA A 532 -24.72 9.45 -8.28
N SER A 533 -24.09 8.43 -8.87
CA SER A 533 -22.70 8.09 -8.58
C SER A 533 -21.71 9.16 -9.04
N LEU A 534 -22.14 10.09 -9.92
CA LEU A 534 -21.38 11.29 -10.24
C LEU A 534 -21.16 12.17 -9.00
N TYR A 535 -22.01 12.08 -8.00
CA TYR A 535 -21.96 12.87 -6.77
C TYR A 535 -21.56 12.03 -5.56
N GLU A 536 -20.83 10.94 -5.77
CA GLU A 536 -20.08 10.33 -4.67
C GLU A 536 -19.06 11.33 -4.11
N PRO A 537 -18.75 11.30 -2.80
CA PRO A 537 -17.91 12.31 -2.15
C PRO A 537 -16.58 12.54 -2.88
N ARG A 538 -15.93 11.46 -3.35
CA ARG A 538 -14.68 11.53 -4.13
C ARG A 538 -14.85 12.26 -5.46
N ALA A 539 -15.95 12.01 -6.16
CA ALA A 539 -16.22 12.63 -7.46
C ALA A 539 -16.49 14.14 -7.31
N ILE A 540 -17.20 14.53 -6.23
CA ILE A 540 -17.39 15.95 -5.87
C ILE A 540 -16.05 16.60 -5.51
N PHE A 541 -15.26 15.98 -4.62
CA PHE A 541 -13.95 16.48 -4.20
C PHE A 541 -13.00 16.67 -5.37
N TYR A 542 -12.85 15.64 -6.22
CA TYR A 542 -11.98 15.69 -7.40
C TYR A 542 -12.37 16.84 -8.33
N ARG A 543 -13.66 16.97 -8.65
CA ARG A 543 -14.13 18.04 -9.54
C ARG A 543 -13.89 19.43 -8.96
N ALA A 544 -14.15 19.61 -7.66
CA ALA A 544 -13.92 20.89 -7.00
C ALA A 544 -12.42 21.27 -7.03
N LYS A 545 -11.52 20.32 -6.77
CA LYS A 545 -10.06 20.56 -6.83
C LYS A 545 -9.56 20.84 -8.25
N GLN A 546 -10.12 20.17 -9.27
CA GLN A 546 -9.78 20.41 -10.67
C GLN A 546 -10.49 21.63 -11.28
N GLY A 547 -11.31 22.36 -10.51
CA GLY A 547 -12.10 23.49 -11.03
C GLY A 547 -13.17 23.09 -12.04
N ILE A 548 -13.56 21.81 -12.09
CA ILE A 548 -14.56 21.27 -13.02
C ILE A 548 -15.95 21.62 -12.49
N LYS A 549 -16.54 22.69 -13.02
CA LYS A 549 -17.86 23.20 -12.59
C LYS A 549 -19.05 22.39 -13.09
N HIS A 550 -18.92 21.77 -14.25
CA HIS A 550 -19.98 20.97 -14.87
C HIS A 550 -19.42 19.61 -15.27
N SER A 551 -20.16 18.57 -14.97
CA SER A 551 -19.81 17.20 -15.31
C SER A 551 -21.08 16.41 -15.53
N SER A 552 -21.00 15.50 -16.49
CA SER A 552 -22.13 14.69 -16.94
C SER A 552 -21.58 13.32 -17.31
N ILE A 553 -22.34 12.28 -17.05
CA ILE A 553 -21.94 10.90 -17.36
C ILE A 553 -22.99 10.24 -18.24
N ALA A 554 -22.52 9.47 -19.22
CA ALA A 554 -23.37 8.58 -19.97
C ALA A 554 -23.61 7.30 -19.15
N VAL A 555 -24.71 6.62 -19.45
CA VAL A 555 -25.03 5.31 -18.87
C VAL A 555 -25.14 4.30 -20.01
N VAL A 556 -24.30 3.28 -19.95
CA VAL A 556 -24.33 2.16 -20.88
C VAL A 556 -25.31 1.13 -20.33
N VAL A 557 -26.30 0.77 -21.15
CA VAL A 557 -27.28 -0.26 -20.86
C VAL A 557 -27.05 -1.33 -21.91
N GLN A 558 -26.67 -2.52 -21.46
CA GLN A 558 -26.35 -3.65 -22.33
C GLN A 558 -27.11 -4.86 -21.85
N ARG A 559 -27.52 -5.74 -22.76
CA ARG A 559 -28.08 -7.03 -22.38
C ARG A 559 -27.09 -7.82 -21.54
N MET A 560 -27.58 -8.43 -20.47
CA MET A 560 -26.77 -9.25 -19.58
C MET A 560 -26.38 -10.56 -20.28
N VAL A 561 -25.12 -10.96 -20.15
CA VAL A 561 -24.63 -12.28 -20.53
C VAL A 561 -24.62 -13.13 -19.27
N SER A 562 -25.42 -14.21 -19.22
CA SER A 562 -25.45 -15.13 -18.06
C SER A 562 -24.28 -16.08 -18.17
N SER A 563 -23.09 -15.58 -17.88
CA SER A 563 -21.85 -16.25 -18.26
C SER A 563 -21.55 -17.49 -17.42
N ASP A 564 -21.25 -18.60 -18.09
CA ASP A 564 -20.67 -19.80 -17.50
C ASP A 564 -19.20 -19.57 -17.15
N ALA A 565 -18.50 -18.78 -17.97
CA ALA A 565 -17.13 -18.34 -17.78
C ALA A 565 -16.96 -16.90 -18.25
N SER A 566 -16.03 -16.17 -17.65
CA SER A 566 -15.74 -14.77 -18.03
C SER A 566 -14.31 -14.42 -17.68
N GLY A 567 -13.81 -13.32 -18.23
CA GLY A 567 -12.42 -12.97 -18.05
C GLY A 567 -11.99 -11.70 -18.73
N VAL A 568 -10.67 -11.49 -18.68
CA VAL A 568 -9.97 -10.38 -19.33
C VAL A 568 -8.95 -10.94 -20.32
N MET A 569 -8.70 -10.20 -21.39
CA MET A 569 -7.76 -10.54 -22.44
C MET A 569 -6.98 -9.29 -22.86
N PHE A 570 -5.66 -9.40 -22.83
CA PHE A 570 -4.76 -8.37 -23.33
C PHE A 570 -4.15 -8.82 -24.64
N THR A 571 -4.16 -7.95 -25.65
CA THR A 571 -3.53 -8.23 -26.95
C THR A 571 -2.03 -7.92 -26.95
N ILE A 572 -1.44 -7.63 -25.80
CA ILE A 572 0.00 -7.58 -25.56
C ILE A 572 0.20 -8.12 -24.16
N ASN A 573 1.33 -8.75 -23.84
CA ASN A 573 1.57 -9.16 -22.46
C ASN A 573 1.78 -7.91 -21.59
N PRO A 574 0.87 -7.61 -20.63
CA PRO A 574 0.96 -6.38 -19.84
C PRO A 574 2.12 -6.42 -18.83
N THR A 575 2.64 -7.62 -18.50
CA THR A 575 3.76 -7.80 -17.56
C THR A 575 5.12 -7.72 -18.25
N THR A 576 5.27 -8.32 -19.42
CA THR A 576 6.58 -8.41 -20.11
C THR A 576 6.73 -7.45 -21.28
N GLY A 577 5.63 -6.88 -21.79
CA GLY A 577 5.61 -6.11 -23.04
C GLY A 577 5.80 -6.97 -24.29
N GLU A 578 5.85 -8.30 -24.17
CA GLU A 578 5.97 -9.19 -25.32
C GLU A 578 4.71 -9.13 -26.19
N ASN A 579 4.92 -9.19 -27.51
CA ASN A 579 3.85 -9.16 -28.50
C ASN A 579 3.14 -10.53 -28.57
N GLU A 580 2.40 -10.85 -27.52
CA GLU A 580 1.62 -12.06 -27.33
C GLU A 580 0.32 -11.71 -26.61
N ILE A 581 -0.65 -12.62 -26.63
CA ILE A 581 -1.97 -12.44 -26.03
C ILE A 581 -1.97 -13.14 -24.67
N VAL A 582 -2.48 -12.44 -23.66
CA VAL A 582 -2.67 -12.96 -22.31
C VAL A 582 -4.16 -13.01 -22.02
N ILE A 583 -4.66 -14.16 -21.57
CA ILE A 583 -6.07 -14.36 -21.23
C ILE A 583 -6.13 -14.85 -19.79
N GLU A 584 -6.96 -14.19 -18.97
CA GLU A 584 -7.30 -14.63 -17.63
C GLU A 584 -8.79 -14.95 -17.52
N ALA A 585 -9.13 -16.09 -16.92
CA ALA A 585 -10.52 -16.57 -16.91
C ALA A 585 -10.96 -17.16 -15.55
N THR A 586 -12.24 -16.95 -15.23
CA THR A 586 -12.90 -17.52 -14.05
C THR A 586 -14.30 -18.04 -14.38
N TRP A 587 -14.86 -18.85 -13.48
CA TRP A 587 -16.23 -19.36 -13.57
C TRP A 587 -17.26 -18.28 -13.20
N GLY A 588 -18.40 -18.28 -13.89
CA GLY A 588 -19.50 -17.36 -13.62
C GLY A 588 -19.24 -15.95 -14.17
N LEU A 589 -19.73 -14.94 -13.44
CA LEU A 589 -19.63 -13.52 -13.77
C LEU A 589 -18.24 -12.94 -13.43
N GLY A 590 -17.76 -12.03 -14.30
CA GLY A 590 -16.39 -11.49 -14.27
C GLY A 590 -16.08 -10.58 -13.09
N GLU A 591 -17.11 -10.15 -12.35
CA GLU A 591 -16.98 -9.34 -11.14
C GLU A 591 -16.09 -10.03 -10.08
N SER A 592 -16.07 -11.38 -10.05
CA SER A 592 -15.22 -12.14 -9.13
C SER A 592 -13.72 -11.96 -9.43
N LEU A 593 -13.37 -11.78 -10.71
CA LEU A 593 -11.99 -11.54 -11.14
C LEU A 593 -11.58 -10.10 -10.82
N VAL A 594 -12.43 -9.12 -11.15
CA VAL A 594 -12.20 -7.69 -10.87
C VAL A 594 -12.11 -7.39 -9.36
N ALA A 595 -12.88 -8.12 -8.54
CA ALA A 595 -12.85 -7.98 -7.08
C ALA A 595 -11.64 -8.69 -6.41
N GLY A 596 -10.77 -9.37 -7.17
CA GLY A 596 -9.61 -10.09 -6.64
C GLY A 596 -10.00 -11.26 -5.74
N GLU A 597 -11.19 -11.83 -5.96
CA GLU A 597 -11.79 -12.79 -5.05
C GLU A 597 -11.36 -14.24 -5.30
N VAL A 598 -10.74 -14.52 -6.46
CA VAL A 598 -10.41 -15.86 -6.96
C VAL A 598 -9.07 -15.85 -7.69
N GLU A 599 -8.35 -16.97 -7.70
CA GLU A 599 -7.16 -17.14 -8.55
C GLU A 599 -7.63 -17.59 -9.96
N PRO A 600 -7.54 -16.74 -10.99
CA PRO A 600 -8.02 -17.07 -12.32
C PRO A 600 -7.12 -18.11 -13.02
N ASP A 601 -7.63 -18.69 -14.10
CA ASP A 601 -6.76 -19.38 -15.04
C ASP A 601 -6.02 -18.35 -15.85
N PHE A 602 -4.81 -18.70 -16.25
CA PHE A 602 -3.94 -17.85 -17.04
C PHE A 602 -3.47 -18.60 -18.27
N TYR A 603 -3.67 -17.98 -19.44
CA TYR A 603 -3.27 -18.54 -20.72
C TYR A 603 -2.44 -17.52 -21.50
N ARG A 604 -1.32 -17.97 -22.08
CA ARG A 604 -0.54 -17.20 -23.05
C ARG A 604 -0.73 -17.79 -24.43
N VAL A 605 -1.01 -16.94 -25.40
CA VAL A 605 -1.22 -17.32 -26.79
C VAL A 605 -0.38 -16.43 -27.68
N SER A 606 0.35 -17.02 -28.63
CA SER A 606 1.10 -16.25 -29.61
C SER A 606 0.18 -15.58 -30.63
N LYS A 607 0.67 -14.54 -31.31
CA LYS A 607 -0.08 -13.80 -32.34
C LYS A 607 -0.42 -14.63 -33.58
N ASP A 608 0.27 -15.73 -33.81
CA ASP A 608 -0.03 -16.72 -34.85
C ASP A 608 -0.99 -17.83 -34.37
N GLY A 609 -1.58 -17.70 -33.17
CA GLY A 609 -2.66 -18.58 -32.71
C GLY A 609 -2.18 -19.91 -32.13
N ARG A 610 -1.05 -19.94 -31.41
CA ARG A 610 -0.59 -21.12 -30.67
C ARG A 610 -0.62 -20.86 -29.17
N ILE A 611 -1.12 -21.82 -28.39
CA ILE A 611 -1.10 -21.73 -26.93
C ILE A 611 0.33 -21.99 -26.45
N LEU A 612 0.92 -21.01 -25.78
CA LEU A 612 2.29 -21.03 -25.26
C LEU A 612 2.37 -21.55 -23.83
N GLU A 613 1.38 -21.20 -22.99
CA GLU A 613 1.35 -21.54 -21.58
C GLU A 613 -0.09 -21.62 -21.08
N LYS A 614 -0.36 -22.59 -20.19
CA LYS A 614 -1.61 -22.67 -19.43
C LYS A 614 -1.25 -22.88 -17.96
N LYS A 615 -1.79 -22.03 -17.09
CA LYS A 615 -1.70 -22.18 -15.64
C LYS A 615 -3.10 -22.14 -15.06
N ILE A 616 -3.46 -23.22 -14.36
CA ILE A 616 -4.80 -23.38 -13.79
C ILE A 616 -4.79 -22.85 -12.36
N GLY A 617 -5.66 -21.88 -12.08
CA GLY A 617 -5.82 -21.28 -10.76
C GLY A 617 -6.81 -22.05 -9.89
N LYS A 618 -6.86 -21.73 -8.58
CA LYS A 618 -7.87 -22.30 -7.67
C LYS A 618 -9.09 -21.38 -7.55
N LYS A 619 -10.24 -21.81 -8.10
CA LYS A 619 -11.51 -21.04 -8.11
C LYS A 619 -12.49 -21.60 -7.08
N GLU A 620 -12.39 -21.14 -5.84
CA GLU A 620 -13.23 -21.67 -4.74
C GLU A 620 -14.67 -21.14 -4.74
N LYS A 621 -14.91 -19.99 -5.37
CA LYS A 621 -16.21 -19.32 -5.43
C LYS A 621 -16.44 -18.69 -6.79
N MET A 622 -17.71 -18.48 -7.13
CA MET A 622 -18.14 -17.81 -8.35
C MET A 622 -19.35 -16.94 -8.07
N ARG A 623 -19.47 -15.85 -8.83
CA ARG A 623 -20.69 -15.03 -8.86
C ARG A 623 -21.60 -15.53 -9.97
N VAL A 624 -22.84 -15.82 -9.64
CA VAL A 624 -23.87 -16.25 -10.59
C VAL A 624 -25.17 -15.51 -10.34
N ARG A 625 -26.07 -15.57 -11.31
CA ARG A 625 -27.45 -15.13 -11.12
C ARG A 625 -28.22 -16.19 -10.33
N ASP A 626 -28.89 -15.77 -9.27
CA ASP A 626 -29.94 -16.53 -8.63
C ASP A 626 -31.20 -16.50 -9.50
N LEU A 627 -31.68 -17.66 -9.92
CA LEU A 627 -32.86 -17.78 -10.78
C LEU A 627 -34.17 -17.43 -10.08
N ALA A 628 -34.20 -17.47 -8.74
CA ALA A 628 -35.41 -17.13 -7.98
C ALA A 628 -35.56 -15.62 -7.79
N THR A 629 -34.45 -14.92 -7.58
CA THR A 629 -34.44 -13.48 -7.24
C THR A 629 -33.92 -12.59 -8.36
N ASP A 630 -33.37 -13.16 -9.43
CA ASP A 630 -32.63 -12.48 -10.49
C ASP A 630 -31.42 -11.68 -10.00
N ARG A 631 -30.99 -11.85 -8.75
CA ARG A 631 -29.85 -11.11 -8.17
C ARG A 631 -28.55 -11.86 -8.38
N THR A 632 -27.45 -11.11 -8.38
CA THR A 632 -26.10 -11.70 -8.29
C THR A 632 -25.85 -12.24 -6.89
N VAL A 633 -25.47 -13.51 -6.80
CA VAL A 633 -25.09 -14.19 -5.55
C VAL A 633 -23.72 -14.82 -5.68
N VAL A 634 -23.01 -14.94 -4.56
CA VAL A 634 -21.75 -15.66 -4.48
C VAL A 634 -22.05 -17.09 -4.02
N LEU A 635 -21.62 -18.07 -4.80
CA LEU A 635 -21.75 -19.49 -4.48
C LEU A 635 -20.38 -20.18 -4.52
N PRO A 636 -20.18 -21.23 -3.71
CA PRO A 636 -19.00 -22.07 -3.86
C PRO A 636 -19.03 -22.76 -5.24
N VAL A 637 -17.86 -22.86 -5.86
CA VAL A 637 -17.69 -23.65 -7.08
C VAL A 637 -17.75 -25.13 -6.70
N ALA A 638 -18.44 -25.96 -7.50
CA ALA A 638 -18.50 -27.40 -7.27
C ALA A 638 -17.09 -27.99 -7.20
N GLU A 639 -16.82 -28.93 -6.29
CA GLU A 639 -15.46 -29.43 -6.01
C GLU A 639 -14.69 -29.86 -7.27
N LYS A 640 -15.38 -30.50 -8.22
CA LYS A 640 -14.81 -30.95 -9.50
C LYS A 640 -14.35 -29.80 -10.41
N LYS A 641 -14.90 -28.59 -10.25
CA LYS A 641 -14.59 -27.39 -11.04
C LYS A 641 -13.55 -26.47 -10.41
N VAL A 642 -13.25 -26.62 -9.11
CA VAL A 642 -12.35 -25.72 -8.36
C VAL A 642 -10.95 -25.65 -8.97
N ASN A 643 -10.43 -26.78 -9.42
CA ASN A 643 -9.11 -26.91 -10.07
C ASN A 643 -9.23 -27.30 -11.55
N ALA A 644 -10.41 -27.14 -12.15
CA ALA A 644 -10.63 -27.45 -13.56
C ALA A 644 -10.29 -26.24 -14.43
N GLN A 645 -9.81 -26.53 -15.64
CA GLN A 645 -9.59 -25.52 -16.68
C GLN A 645 -10.93 -24.87 -17.06
N VAL A 646 -10.96 -23.54 -17.06
CA VAL A 646 -12.16 -22.72 -17.31
C VAL A 646 -12.52 -22.68 -18.78
N LEU A 647 -11.54 -22.39 -19.63
CA LEU A 647 -11.72 -22.28 -21.08
C LEU A 647 -11.17 -23.50 -21.77
N SER A 648 -11.92 -24.08 -22.71
CA SER A 648 -11.37 -25.08 -23.62
C SER A 648 -10.28 -24.48 -24.52
N ASP A 649 -9.42 -25.34 -25.07
CA ASP A 649 -8.36 -24.92 -25.99
C ASP A 649 -8.92 -24.19 -27.23
N GLU A 650 -10.07 -24.64 -27.72
CA GLU A 650 -10.78 -24.02 -28.83
C GLU A 650 -11.27 -22.60 -28.47
N GLU A 651 -11.82 -22.41 -27.27
CA GLU A 651 -12.25 -21.09 -26.77
C GLU A 651 -11.06 -20.14 -26.58
N ILE A 652 -9.92 -20.64 -26.07
CA ILE A 652 -8.68 -19.86 -25.92
C ILE A 652 -8.21 -19.34 -27.27
N LEU A 653 -8.15 -20.20 -28.28
CA LEU A 653 -7.70 -19.84 -29.62
C LEU A 653 -8.68 -18.88 -30.31
N LYS A 654 -9.98 -19.09 -30.13
CA LYS A 654 -11.02 -18.22 -30.70
C LYS A 654 -11.04 -16.84 -30.05
N LEU A 655 -10.83 -16.75 -28.74
CA LEU A 655 -10.62 -15.47 -28.05
C LEU A 655 -9.38 -14.76 -28.59
N ALA A 656 -8.27 -15.47 -28.76
CA ALA A 656 -7.06 -14.89 -29.34
C ALA A 656 -7.30 -14.34 -30.75
N GLU A 657 -8.03 -15.06 -31.61
CA GLU A 657 -8.45 -14.57 -32.93
C GLU A 657 -9.26 -13.26 -32.82
N TYR A 658 -10.23 -13.20 -31.90
CA TYR A 658 -11.00 -11.98 -31.64
C TYR A 658 -10.11 -10.84 -31.15
N GLY A 659 -9.18 -11.11 -30.24
CA GLY A 659 -8.22 -10.12 -29.75
C GLY A 659 -7.39 -9.53 -30.88
N ILE A 660 -6.89 -10.35 -31.81
CA ILE A 660 -6.12 -9.89 -32.98
C ILE A 660 -6.98 -9.02 -33.90
N ALA A 661 -8.22 -9.45 -34.17
CA ALA A 661 -9.14 -8.69 -35.01
C ALA A 661 -9.47 -7.31 -34.39
N ILE A 662 -9.70 -7.27 -33.08
CA ILE A 662 -10.01 -6.04 -32.33
C ILE A 662 -8.80 -5.10 -32.28
N GLU A 663 -7.62 -5.62 -31.97
CA GLU A 663 -6.37 -4.84 -32.01
C GLU A 663 -6.12 -4.26 -33.40
N LYS A 664 -6.30 -5.06 -34.45
CA LYS A 664 -6.17 -4.60 -35.84
C LYS A 664 -7.18 -3.49 -36.16
N HIS A 665 -8.41 -3.61 -35.68
CA HIS A 665 -9.45 -2.60 -35.87
C HIS A 665 -9.08 -1.26 -35.21
N TYR A 666 -8.57 -1.29 -33.98
CA TYR A 666 -8.22 -0.08 -33.22
C TYR A 666 -6.79 0.44 -33.48
N GLY A 667 -5.96 -0.34 -34.19
CA GLY A 667 -4.58 0.04 -34.57
C GLY A 667 -3.59 0.12 -33.41
N LYS A 668 -3.95 -0.40 -32.22
CA LYS A 668 -3.13 -0.39 -31.01
C LYS A 668 -3.54 -1.52 -30.08
N PRO A 669 -2.65 -2.02 -29.19
CA PRO A 669 -2.99 -3.12 -28.30
C PRO A 669 -4.20 -2.80 -27.42
N GLN A 670 -4.98 -3.82 -27.07
CA GLN A 670 -6.27 -3.70 -26.39
C GLN A 670 -6.33 -4.55 -25.12
N ASP A 671 -7.02 -4.02 -24.12
CA ASP A 671 -7.51 -4.69 -22.92
C ASP A 671 -9.01 -4.94 -23.11
N ILE A 672 -9.41 -6.20 -23.06
CA ILE A 672 -10.70 -6.70 -23.52
C ILE A 672 -11.34 -7.51 -22.40
N GLU A 673 -12.57 -7.17 -22.01
CA GLU A 673 -13.40 -8.03 -21.16
C GLU A 673 -14.27 -8.93 -22.03
N PHE A 674 -14.37 -10.21 -21.66
CA PHE A 674 -15.20 -11.18 -22.35
C PHE A 674 -16.07 -12.00 -21.38
N ALA A 675 -17.15 -12.54 -21.93
CA ALA A 675 -18.08 -13.43 -21.25
C ALA A 675 -18.46 -14.58 -22.19
N ILE A 676 -18.62 -15.79 -21.65
CA ILE A 676 -19.02 -16.97 -22.39
C ILE A 676 -20.33 -17.49 -21.80
N GLU A 677 -21.35 -17.58 -22.63
CA GLU A 677 -22.65 -18.18 -22.29
C GLU A 677 -22.91 -19.33 -23.25
N ARG A 678 -22.98 -20.56 -22.72
CA ARG A 678 -23.25 -21.79 -23.48
C ARG A 678 -22.33 -21.98 -24.69
N GLY A 679 -21.03 -21.69 -24.52
CA GLY A 679 -20.00 -21.79 -25.56
C GLY A 679 -20.00 -20.64 -26.58
N ARG A 680 -20.91 -19.67 -26.48
CA ARG A 680 -20.89 -18.44 -27.29
C ARG A 680 -20.08 -17.38 -26.56
N ILE A 681 -19.03 -16.88 -27.21
CA ILE A 681 -18.16 -15.81 -26.70
C ILE A 681 -18.78 -14.45 -27.03
N PHE A 682 -18.85 -13.58 -26.03
CA PHE A 682 -19.26 -12.19 -26.12
C PHE A 682 -18.11 -11.30 -25.67
N ILE A 683 -17.78 -10.30 -26.47
CA ILE A 683 -16.89 -9.21 -26.06
C ILE A 683 -17.76 -8.14 -25.41
N VAL A 684 -17.52 -7.86 -24.14
CA VAL A 684 -18.38 -6.96 -23.35
C VAL A 684 -17.73 -5.59 -23.15
N GLN A 685 -16.41 -5.50 -23.25
CA GLN A 685 -15.68 -4.24 -23.19
C GLN A 685 -14.36 -4.35 -23.95
N THR A 686 -13.91 -3.25 -24.55
CA THR A 686 -12.56 -3.12 -25.12
C THR A 686 -12.05 -1.71 -24.87
N ARG A 687 -10.77 -1.58 -24.54
CA ARG A 687 -10.07 -0.30 -24.40
C ARG A 687 -8.63 -0.43 -24.84
N ALA A 688 -8.02 0.69 -25.23
CA ALA A 688 -6.60 0.69 -25.58
C ALA A 688 -5.74 0.38 -24.35
N VAL A 689 -4.72 -0.45 -24.54
CA VAL A 689 -3.62 -0.61 -23.59
C VAL A 689 -2.78 0.67 -23.67
N THR A 690 -2.73 1.42 -22.56
CA THR A 690 -1.98 2.67 -22.45
C THR A 690 -0.50 2.46 -22.08
N THR A 691 -0.10 1.20 -21.91
CA THR A 691 1.25 0.70 -21.64
C THR A 691 1.96 0.24 -22.92
N GLN A 692 2.76 1.09 -23.56
CA GLN A 692 3.79 0.63 -24.52
C GLN A 692 5.14 0.50 -23.79
N ALA A 693 5.46 -0.70 -23.33
CA ALA A 693 6.76 -1.01 -22.74
C ALA A 693 7.89 -0.85 -23.78
N LYS A 694 8.67 0.23 -23.68
CA LYS A 694 10.03 0.24 -24.21
C LYS A 694 10.98 -0.30 -23.14
N MET A 695 11.07 -1.62 -23.02
CA MET A 695 12.17 -2.27 -22.30
C MET A 695 13.24 -2.69 -23.31
N GLU A 696 14.45 -2.14 -23.20
CA GLU A 696 15.63 -2.68 -23.88
C GLU A 696 15.84 -4.12 -23.40
N LYS A 697 15.86 -5.07 -24.35
CA LYS A 697 16.14 -6.49 -24.07
C LYS A 697 17.58 -6.65 -23.57
N VAL A 698 17.79 -6.57 -22.26
CA VAL A 698 19.00 -7.09 -21.64
C VAL A 698 18.84 -8.61 -21.57
N LYS A 699 19.55 -9.34 -22.44
CA LYS A 699 19.71 -10.80 -22.32
C LYS A 699 20.43 -11.09 -21.00
N VAL A 700 19.70 -11.54 -19.99
CA VAL A 700 20.27 -12.06 -18.75
C VAL A 700 20.48 -13.55 -18.93
N GLU A 701 21.74 -13.98 -19.07
CA GLU A 701 22.10 -15.40 -19.02
C GLU A 701 22.18 -15.84 -17.56
N GLY A 702 21.27 -16.71 -17.14
CA GLY A 702 21.21 -17.28 -15.80
C GLY A 702 20.19 -18.42 -15.73
N GLU A 703 20.39 -19.36 -14.82
CA GLU A 703 19.44 -20.45 -14.58
C GLU A 703 18.18 -19.91 -13.91
N ILE A 704 17.01 -20.15 -14.50
CA ILE A 704 15.72 -19.72 -13.94
C ILE A 704 15.43 -20.58 -12.71
N LEU A 705 15.68 -20.03 -11.52
CA LEU A 705 15.45 -20.76 -10.26
C LEU A 705 13.96 -20.79 -9.85
N LEU A 706 13.19 -19.78 -10.22
CA LEU A 706 11.75 -19.65 -9.93
C LEU A 706 11.07 -18.85 -11.05
N LYS A 707 9.89 -19.31 -11.49
CA LYS A 707 8.97 -18.60 -12.40
C LYS A 707 7.58 -18.62 -11.77
N GLY A 708 6.87 -17.50 -11.79
CA GLY A 708 5.52 -17.39 -11.23
C GLY A 708 4.76 -16.24 -11.88
N LEU A 709 3.42 -16.29 -11.82
CA LEU A 709 2.58 -15.17 -12.22
C LEU A 709 2.73 -14.04 -11.18
N GLY A 710 2.72 -12.79 -11.65
CA GLY A 710 2.44 -11.66 -10.76
C GLY A 710 1.08 -11.91 -10.11
N ALA A 711 0.97 -11.61 -8.81
CA ALA A 711 -0.32 -11.73 -8.13
C ALA A 711 -1.26 -10.66 -8.69
N SER A 712 -2.35 -11.07 -9.34
CA SER A 712 -3.48 -10.22 -9.73
C SER A 712 -4.02 -9.43 -8.53
#